data_AF-A0A7C7ADE0-F1
#
_entry.id   AF-A0A7C7ADE0-F1
#
_cell.length_a   1.000
_cell.length_b   1.000
_cell.length_c   1.000
_cell.angle_alpha   90.00
_cell.angle_beta   90.00
_cell.angle_gamma   90.00
#
_symmetry.space_group_name_H-M   'P 1'
#
loop_
_entity.id
_entity.type
_entity.pdbx_description
1 polymer ?
#
loop_
_entity_poly.entity_id
_entity_poly.type
_entity_poly.pdbx_seq_one_letter_code
_entity_poly.pdbx_strand_id
1 'polypeptide(L)'
;METRLMRDFAKVYKEYQLIDDAEGIEILFRDFFVGEDRETLLRRNWNNFKWTCRDLVNLDCYSIIVLFMYGVFLKGKKYNLEMIKSKLEKITLPNGNNLAVFCKDFFLLSMQDNLLMIDYEEDIPEDLDVYNGSAEEYSFMSSYIPGNLRLSLSEFIAKSIYGIDIDAKHISEADVDLLVKKAIEMKIKENEKENEYIRIQNLETEEIEKKAKGKIRLPRLVSKKLTEFDKRVIIPGALLDLFKAAEFTNQVDICYYILTKYVWPTFSIVPWKQKHKLEVRYMGILLRSYSDYIYDLMMSENYNLRIKYILKNENDFYNDSDFYKELIGNIDGTLLKPGKELYSKYPELGLAMAKTLSMGKEIIRSIMPNYLYSFLMAFTPYVLYCCDYKEEAAGFLINNFDEINNDDKRNLYVQLILVRSILSSTTLEKASTLYGYFNYEMDRQARERSPIIDFIEEIIQYIRDVKEYLESRNESTLDTNKLWVDVVFGDGKIMKDVELAKSSIDNNEVPSELLFTTLMRYVEAFSYRSGIRLKLLGLPNEDNYDKLPDALSEDLIKQGEGLIGKMDEYLNYYQSINLFDIRKNVNVFLQQHISNLMDETVNESIKAINNLRLQFLGESIECERQEFVTEQMISEIDEVVNRLSNRLKNQYIGRTEIEMYIANLQKEFIRNYRIHVPNNNLITMLPAEIQQDCVNYVSTSEIVFRMLSNRNDKEQLDFSPALIPLTKVLELLLNYVFKKMNIIEYPEMDDKINNKGVRSYYFDSNGRKKVSIEFGPCIYLLCDGQIRVSKHNGNIELSWHKEYINGSSRFDYWGGNNVLDIEKLKYFAGLNIKFDNSRRNPDGTFTKVIENASFANDGNFNRMLLVKGLEFVKNNFRNIIMPPLVKTIF
;
A
#
# COMPACT_ATOMS: atom_id res chain seq x y z
N MET A 1 -20.59 15.74 -9.55
CA MET A 1 -21.80 15.04 -9.05
C MET A 1 -22.03 13.73 -9.81
N GLU A 2 -22.09 13.78 -11.16
CA GLU A 2 -22.10 12.61 -12.09
C GLU A 2 -21.02 11.56 -11.74
N THR A 3 -19.78 12.03 -11.53
CA THR A 3 -18.62 11.20 -11.16
C THR A 3 -18.70 10.55 -9.77
N ARG A 4 -19.69 10.88 -8.93
CA ARG A 4 -19.88 10.25 -7.61
C ARG A 4 -20.86 9.07 -7.70
N LEU A 5 -22.02 9.24 -8.32
CA LEU A 5 -23.05 8.20 -8.47
C LEU A 5 -22.60 7.02 -9.35
N MET A 6 -21.78 7.31 -10.37
CA MET A 6 -21.30 6.29 -11.32
C MET A 6 -19.95 5.67 -10.92
N ARG A 7 -19.32 6.17 -9.85
CA ARG A 7 -17.93 5.85 -9.49
C ARG A 7 -17.74 4.38 -9.17
N ASP A 8 -18.64 3.81 -8.37
CA ASP A 8 -18.47 2.44 -7.90
C ASP A 8 -18.76 1.43 -9.01
N PHE A 9 -19.74 1.73 -9.87
CA PHE A 9 -19.98 0.93 -11.07
C PHE A 9 -18.78 0.97 -12.03
N ALA A 10 -18.19 2.14 -12.26
CA ALA A 10 -16.98 2.29 -13.07
C ALA A 10 -15.80 1.42 -12.55
N LYS A 11 -15.60 1.37 -11.23
CA LYS A 11 -14.56 0.52 -10.62
C LYS A 11 -14.81 -0.96 -10.90
N VAL A 12 -16.04 -1.44 -10.76
CA VAL A 12 -16.40 -2.85 -11.01
C VAL A 12 -16.29 -3.19 -12.48
N TYR A 13 -16.77 -2.30 -13.35
CA TYR A 13 -16.74 -2.46 -14.80
C TYR A 13 -15.30 -2.57 -15.36
N LYS A 14 -14.33 -1.90 -14.71
CA LYS A 14 -12.91 -1.97 -15.06
C LYS A 14 -12.32 -3.39 -15.01
N GLU A 15 -12.87 -4.30 -14.21
CA GLU A 15 -12.39 -5.70 -14.13
C GLU A 15 -12.59 -6.50 -15.43
N TYR A 16 -13.48 -6.08 -16.33
CA TYR A 16 -13.66 -6.70 -17.66
C TYR A 16 -12.92 -5.99 -18.78
N GLN A 17 -12.06 -5.01 -18.46
CA GLN A 17 -11.25 -4.30 -19.45
C GLN A 17 -9.86 -4.93 -19.59
N LEU A 18 -9.36 -4.95 -20.83
CA LEU A 18 -7.95 -5.21 -21.09
C LEU A 18 -7.16 -3.96 -20.70
N ILE A 19 -6.10 -4.15 -19.91
CA ILE A 19 -5.15 -3.14 -19.45
C ILE A 19 -4.41 -2.61 -20.67
N ASP A 20 -4.90 -1.59 -21.37
CA ASP A 20 -4.10 -0.95 -22.42
C ASP A 20 -4.37 0.54 -22.66
N ASP A 21 -5.23 1.21 -21.89
CA ASP A 21 -5.41 2.67 -22.02
C ASP A 21 -5.13 3.41 -20.71
N ALA A 22 -4.11 4.27 -20.75
CA ALA A 22 -3.62 5.10 -19.65
C ALA A 22 -4.54 6.29 -19.31
N GLU A 23 -5.63 6.50 -20.04
CA GLU A 23 -6.57 7.64 -19.89
C GLU A 23 -7.90 7.25 -19.18
N GLY A 24 -7.93 6.07 -18.53
CA GLY A 24 -9.10 5.23 -18.24
C GLY A 24 -10.14 5.68 -17.19
N ILE A 25 -10.62 6.92 -17.20
CA ILE A 25 -11.90 7.26 -16.52
C ILE A 25 -12.90 7.89 -17.49
N GLU A 26 -12.49 8.82 -18.35
CA GLU A 26 -13.40 9.46 -19.32
C GLU A 26 -13.79 8.54 -20.47
N ILE A 27 -12.94 7.59 -20.84
CA ILE A 27 -13.24 6.58 -21.87
C ILE A 27 -14.37 5.63 -21.42
N LEU A 28 -14.51 5.37 -20.10
CA LEU A 28 -15.46 4.39 -19.53
C LEU A 28 -16.93 4.67 -19.88
N PHE A 29 -17.31 5.93 -20.04
CA PHE A 29 -18.70 6.33 -20.33
C PHE A 29 -18.91 6.83 -21.76
N ARG A 30 -17.83 7.09 -22.51
CA ARG A 30 -17.91 7.54 -23.91
C ARG A 30 -18.61 6.51 -24.81
N ASP A 31 -18.42 5.22 -24.53
CA ASP A 31 -19.08 4.12 -25.26
C ASP A 31 -20.60 4.00 -24.99
N PHE A 32 -21.10 4.68 -23.96
CA PHE A 32 -22.53 4.74 -23.65
C PHE A 32 -23.21 5.99 -24.23
N PHE A 33 -22.45 6.91 -24.86
CA PHE A 33 -22.98 8.10 -25.54
C PHE A 33 -23.45 7.78 -26.97
N VAL A 34 -24.16 8.74 -27.57
CA VAL A 34 -24.71 8.63 -28.94
C VAL A 34 -23.64 9.08 -29.98
N GLY A 35 -23.08 8.14 -30.78
CA GLY A 35 -22.05 8.34 -31.86
C GLY A 35 -20.58 8.26 -31.36
N GLU A 36 -19.51 7.77 -32.02
CA GLU A 36 -19.12 7.36 -33.39
C GLU A 36 -18.44 5.95 -33.41
N ASP A 37 -18.31 5.36 -34.60
CA ASP A 37 -18.10 3.95 -34.93
C ASP A 37 -16.80 3.24 -34.50
N ARG A 38 -16.95 2.20 -33.66
CA ARG A 38 -16.23 0.91 -33.74
C ARG A 38 -17.16 -0.24 -33.32
N GLU A 39 -17.91 -0.81 -34.27
CA GLU A 39 -18.97 -1.80 -34.04
C GLU A 39 -18.55 -2.98 -33.13
N THR A 40 -17.34 -3.51 -33.32
CA THR A 40 -16.79 -4.63 -32.53
C THR A 40 -16.47 -4.24 -31.09
N LEU A 41 -15.96 -3.03 -30.87
CA LEU A 41 -15.62 -2.49 -29.55
C LEU A 41 -16.89 -2.23 -28.75
N LEU A 42 -17.88 -1.58 -29.38
CA LEU A 42 -19.19 -1.30 -28.82
C LEU A 42 -19.91 -2.60 -28.41
N ARG A 43 -19.98 -3.60 -29.30
CA ARG A 43 -20.62 -4.90 -28.99
C ARG A 43 -19.96 -5.60 -27.80
N ARG A 44 -18.63 -5.54 -27.68
CA ARG A 44 -17.89 -6.10 -26.54
C ARG A 44 -18.19 -5.35 -25.25
N ASN A 45 -18.19 -4.02 -25.26
CA ASN A 45 -18.46 -3.19 -24.10
C ASN A 45 -19.90 -3.36 -23.60
N TRP A 46 -20.88 -3.44 -24.50
CA TRP A 46 -22.26 -3.74 -24.16
C TRP A 46 -22.47 -5.14 -23.57
N ASN A 47 -21.66 -6.13 -23.96
CA ASN A 47 -21.66 -7.45 -23.33
C ASN A 47 -20.99 -7.42 -21.95
N ASN A 48 -19.87 -6.71 -21.82
CA ASN A 48 -19.21 -6.48 -20.53
C ASN A 48 -20.14 -5.77 -19.53
N PHE A 49 -20.94 -4.81 -20.00
CA PHE A 49 -21.91 -4.10 -19.16
C PHE A 49 -22.97 -5.07 -18.63
N LYS A 50 -23.53 -5.90 -19.52
CA LYS A 50 -24.47 -6.95 -19.13
C LYS A 50 -23.85 -7.93 -18.13
N TRP A 51 -22.63 -8.40 -18.38
CA TRP A 51 -21.94 -9.35 -17.50
C TRP A 51 -21.65 -8.74 -16.13
N THR A 52 -21.19 -7.49 -16.09
CA THR A 52 -20.98 -6.74 -14.84
C THR A 52 -22.27 -6.65 -14.03
N CYS A 53 -23.39 -6.25 -14.65
CA CYS A 53 -24.68 -6.17 -13.96
C CYS A 53 -25.15 -7.55 -13.47
N ARG A 54 -24.99 -8.60 -14.30
CA ARG A 54 -25.37 -9.96 -13.93
C ARG A 54 -24.58 -10.45 -12.73
N ASP A 55 -23.27 -10.23 -12.72
CA ASP A 55 -22.43 -10.78 -11.68
C ASP A 55 -22.52 -9.97 -10.37
N LEU A 56 -22.84 -8.67 -10.43
CA LEU A 56 -23.26 -7.89 -9.27
C LEU A 56 -24.60 -8.39 -8.68
N VAL A 57 -25.58 -8.72 -9.52
CA VAL A 57 -26.84 -9.36 -9.07
C VAL A 57 -26.58 -10.71 -8.42
N ASN A 58 -25.68 -11.53 -8.99
CA ASN A 58 -25.31 -12.84 -8.41
C ASN A 58 -24.66 -12.75 -7.02
N LEU A 59 -24.18 -11.55 -6.64
CA LEU A 59 -23.59 -11.22 -5.35
C LEU A 59 -24.52 -10.40 -4.45
N ASP A 60 -25.78 -10.22 -4.84
CA ASP A 60 -26.77 -9.37 -4.16
C ASP A 60 -26.33 -7.90 -3.98
N CYS A 61 -25.50 -7.39 -4.88
CA CYS A 61 -24.98 -6.02 -4.84
C CYS A 61 -25.76 -5.09 -5.79
N TYR A 62 -27.01 -4.80 -5.44
CA TYR A 62 -27.95 -4.06 -6.31
C TYR A 62 -27.66 -2.55 -6.38
N SER A 63 -27.26 -1.92 -5.27
CA SER A 63 -27.08 -0.46 -5.20
C SER A 63 -26.08 0.11 -6.18
N ILE A 64 -24.98 -0.60 -6.46
CA ILE A 64 -23.98 -0.15 -7.42
C ILE A 64 -24.61 0.05 -8.81
N ILE A 65 -25.51 -0.86 -9.21
CA ILE A 65 -26.23 -0.78 -10.48
C ILE A 65 -27.29 0.32 -10.42
N VAL A 66 -28.08 0.35 -9.34
CA VAL A 66 -29.21 1.27 -9.20
C VAL A 66 -28.74 2.73 -9.15
N LEU A 67 -27.68 3.04 -8.40
CA LEU A 67 -27.12 4.41 -8.34
C LEU A 67 -26.48 4.83 -9.66
N PHE A 68 -25.85 3.89 -10.37
CA PHE A 68 -25.38 4.14 -11.73
C PHE A 68 -26.55 4.51 -12.66
N MET A 69 -27.62 3.70 -12.65
CA MET A 69 -28.81 3.94 -13.45
C MET A 69 -29.53 5.24 -13.06
N TYR A 70 -29.57 5.57 -11.77
CA TYR A 70 -30.09 6.84 -11.28
C TYR A 70 -29.34 8.02 -11.92
N GLY A 71 -28.00 7.96 -11.95
CA GLY A 71 -27.18 8.94 -12.64
C GLY A 71 -27.41 9.01 -14.15
N VAL A 72 -27.64 7.85 -14.80
CA VAL A 72 -27.95 7.76 -16.24
C VAL A 72 -29.29 8.42 -16.54
N PHE A 73 -30.34 8.14 -15.76
CA PHE A 73 -31.67 8.70 -15.97
C PHE A 73 -31.71 10.22 -15.77
N LEU A 74 -30.99 10.76 -14.77
CA LEU A 74 -30.85 12.21 -14.57
C LEU A 74 -30.23 12.96 -15.75
N LYS A 75 -29.56 12.25 -16.68
CA LYS A 75 -28.89 12.83 -17.85
C LYS A 75 -29.53 12.42 -19.18
N GLY A 76 -30.66 11.72 -19.12
CA GLY A 76 -31.55 11.44 -20.24
C GLY A 76 -30.82 11.15 -21.56
N LYS A 77 -30.97 12.08 -22.50
CA LYS A 77 -30.58 11.92 -23.92
C LYS A 77 -29.07 11.80 -24.16
N LYS A 78 -28.24 12.05 -23.15
CA LYS A 78 -26.77 11.88 -23.23
C LYS A 78 -26.38 10.42 -23.45
N TYR A 79 -27.17 9.47 -22.95
CA TYR A 79 -26.88 8.04 -22.98
C TYR A 79 -27.75 7.25 -23.96
N ASN A 80 -27.25 6.12 -24.48
CA ASN A 80 -28.04 5.17 -25.28
C ASN A 80 -28.96 4.32 -24.37
N LEU A 81 -30.06 4.94 -23.94
CA LEU A 81 -31.03 4.35 -23.00
C LEU A 81 -31.69 3.07 -23.55
N GLU A 82 -31.97 3.01 -24.84
CA GLU A 82 -32.55 1.83 -25.49
C GLU A 82 -31.62 0.61 -25.39
N MET A 83 -30.33 0.79 -25.72
CA MET A 83 -29.36 -0.29 -25.62
C MET A 83 -29.16 -0.72 -24.17
N ILE A 84 -29.07 0.22 -23.23
CA ILE A 84 -28.96 -0.06 -21.79
C ILE A 84 -30.17 -0.89 -21.34
N LYS A 85 -31.41 -0.46 -21.65
CA LYS A 85 -32.65 -1.18 -21.36
C LYS A 85 -32.60 -2.62 -21.90
N SER A 86 -32.23 -2.77 -23.18
CA SER A 86 -32.16 -4.09 -23.84
C SER A 86 -31.15 -5.06 -23.19
N LYS A 87 -30.12 -4.55 -22.49
CA LYS A 87 -29.15 -5.37 -21.75
C LYS A 87 -29.66 -5.71 -20.36
N LEU A 88 -30.26 -4.76 -19.65
CA LEU A 88 -30.80 -4.95 -18.31
C LEU A 88 -32.02 -5.88 -18.31
N GLU A 89 -32.90 -5.82 -19.33
CA GLU A 89 -34.04 -6.73 -19.47
C GLU A 89 -33.65 -8.21 -19.59
N LYS A 90 -32.41 -8.48 -20.01
CA LYS A 90 -31.85 -9.85 -20.12
C LYS A 90 -31.32 -10.39 -18.79
N ILE A 91 -31.51 -9.66 -17.70
CA ILE A 91 -31.06 -10.02 -16.35
C ILE A 91 -32.31 -10.11 -15.47
N THR A 92 -32.62 -11.33 -15.06
CA THR A 92 -33.75 -11.63 -14.17
C THR A 92 -33.28 -11.62 -12.73
N LEU A 93 -34.04 -10.96 -11.88
CA LEU A 93 -33.81 -10.86 -10.43
C LEU A 93 -34.38 -12.09 -9.71
N PRO A 94 -33.97 -12.35 -8.46
CA PRO A 94 -34.46 -13.51 -7.69
C PRO A 94 -35.98 -13.55 -7.51
N ASN A 95 -36.64 -12.39 -7.49
CA ASN A 95 -38.09 -12.24 -7.39
C ASN A 95 -38.83 -12.45 -8.73
N GLY A 96 -38.12 -12.68 -9.84
CA GLY A 96 -38.68 -12.87 -11.18
C GLY A 96 -38.83 -11.59 -12.00
N ASN A 97 -38.65 -10.41 -11.41
CA ASN A 97 -38.67 -9.14 -12.15
C ASN A 97 -37.40 -8.99 -13.00
N ASN A 98 -37.47 -8.14 -14.02
CA ASN A 98 -36.27 -7.78 -14.78
C ASN A 98 -35.57 -6.57 -14.16
N LEU A 99 -34.25 -6.50 -14.31
CA LEU A 99 -33.41 -5.46 -13.70
C LEU A 99 -33.72 -4.05 -14.23
N ALA A 100 -34.19 -3.92 -15.47
CA ALA A 100 -34.54 -2.61 -16.05
C ALA A 100 -35.74 -1.98 -15.32
N VAL A 101 -36.79 -2.76 -15.08
CA VAL A 101 -37.98 -2.35 -14.32
C VAL A 101 -37.59 -1.99 -12.89
N PHE A 102 -36.76 -2.82 -12.23
CA PHE A 102 -36.28 -2.54 -10.88
C PHE A 102 -35.54 -1.19 -10.75
N CYS A 103 -34.67 -0.86 -11.71
CA CYS A 103 -33.98 0.43 -11.74
C CYS A 103 -34.94 1.60 -12.01
N LYS A 104 -35.92 1.42 -12.90
CA LYS A 104 -36.97 2.41 -13.17
C LYS A 104 -37.79 2.70 -11.92
N ASP A 105 -38.28 1.66 -11.25
CA ASP A 105 -39.15 1.77 -10.08
C ASP A 105 -38.48 2.55 -8.95
N PHE A 106 -37.20 2.28 -8.67
CA PHE A 106 -36.44 3.03 -7.67
C PHE A 106 -36.27 4.51 -8.05
N PHE A 107 -35.98 4.80 -9.32
CA PHE A 107 -35.82 6.17 -9.78
C PHE A 107 -37.11 6.97 -9.61
N LEU A 108 -38.26 6.39 -9.99
CA LEU A 108 -39.57 7.03 -9.85
C LEU A 108 -39.93 7.25 -8.38
N LEU A 109 -39.73 6.23 -7.52
CA LEU A 109 -39.93 6.36 -6.06
C LEU A 109 -39.10 7.51 -5.49
N SER A 110 -37.81 7.55 -5.82
CA SER A 110 -36.89 8.58 -5.32
C SER A 110 -37.25 9.98 -5.83
N MET A 111 -37.79 10.11 -7.05
CA MET A 111 -38.25 11.38 -7.58
C MET A 111 -39.52 11.86 -6.85
N GLN A 112 -40.48 10.96 -6.59
CA GLN A 112 -41.70 11.25 -5.82
C GLN A 112 -41.37 11.75 -4.42
N ASP A 113 -40.48 11.04 -3.71
CA ASP A 113 -40.05 11.42 -2.35
C ASP A 113 -39.39 12.82 -2.31
N ASN A 114 -38.63 13.18 -3.35
CA ASN A 114 -37.97 14.48 -3.43
C ASN A 114 -38.93 15.63 -3.77
N LEU A 115 -39.98 15.39 -4.58
CA LEU A 115 -40.98 16.43 -4.89
C LEU A 115 -41.86 16.75 -3.68
N LEU A 116 -42.25 15.72 -2.92
CA LEU A 116 -42.99 15.89 -1.66
C LEU A 116 -42.22 16.74 -0.62
N MET A 117 -40.89 16.74 -0.68
CA MET A 117 -40.03 17.52 0.23
C MET A 117 -39.87 19.00 -0.16
N ILE A 118 -40.16 19.36 -1.42
CA ILE A 118 -39.91 20.72 -1.95
C ILE A 118 -41.22 21.52 -2.07
N ASP A 119 -42.35 21.00 -1.57
CA ASP A 119 -43.69 21.62 -1.68
C ASP A 119 -44.02 21.98 -3.14
N TYR A 120 -43.60 21.14 -4.08
CA TYR A 120 -43.84 21.31 -5.51
C TYR A 120 -45.12 20.57 -5.90
N GLU A 121 -46.15 21.28 -6.36
CA GLU A 121 -47.50 20.75 -6.66
C GLU A 121 -47.61 19.94 -7.97
N GLU A 122 -46.50 19.65 -8.66
CA GLU A 122 -46.53 18.86 -9.91
C GLU A 122 -46.39 17.36 -9.62
N ASP A 123 -47.44 16.59 -9.98
CA ASP A 123 -47.41 15.13 -9.97
C ASP A 123 -46.51 14.58 -11.07
N ILE A 124 -45.63 13.63 -10.74
CA ILE A 124 -44.90 12.86 -11.76
C ILE A 124 -45.91 11.98 -12.50
N PRO A 125 -45.95 12.01 -13.85
CA PRO A 125 -46.85 11.15 -14.61
C PRO A 125 -46.64 9.67 -14.26
N GLU A 126 -47.71 8.96 -13.89
CA GLU A 126 -47.65 7.51 -13.57
C GLU A 126 -47.10 6.67 -14.75
N ASP A 127 -47.21 7.19 -15.97
CA ASP A 127 -46.76 6.57 -17.22
C ASP A 127 -45.38 7.05 -17.70
N LEU A 128 -44.63 7.81 -16.88
CA LEU A 128 -43.32 8.33 -17.27
C LEU A 128 -42.36 7.19 -17.69
N ASP A 129 -41.95 7.19 -18.96
CA ASP A 129 -40.94 6.26 -19.48
C ASP A 129 -39.54 6.86 -19.42
N VAL A 130 -38.87 6.67 -18.29
CA VAL A 130 -37.51 7.14 -18.02
C VAL A 130 -36.48 6.67 -19.08
N TYR A 131 -36.76 5.58 -19.81
CA TYR A 131 -35.86 5.07 -20.86
C TYR A 131 -36.04 5.76 -22.23
N ASN A 132 -37.03 6.65 -22.37
CA ASN A 132 -37.14 7.54 -23.53
C ASN A 132 -36.47 8.91 -23.30
N GLY A 133 -35.83 9.09 -22.14
CA GLY A 133 -35.13 10.33 -21.76
C GLY A 133 -36.05 11.45 -21.25
N SER A 134 -37.34 11.18 -21.05
CA SER A 134 -38.32 12.15 -20.54
C SER A 134 -38.06 12.56 -19.08
N ALA A 135 -37.32 11.75 -18.32
CA ALA A 135 -36.95 12.04 -16.93
C ALA A 135 -36.05 13.30 -16.78
N GLU A 136 -35.35 13.70 -17.85
CA GLU A 136 -34.49 14.88 -17.85
C GLU A 136 -35.29 16.17 -17.61
N GLU A 137 -36.54 16.21 -18.10
CA GLU A 137 -37.43 17.38 -18.01
C GLU A 137 -37.90 17.66 -16.57
N TYR A 138 -37.85 16.65 -15.70
CA TYR A 138 -38.26 16.72 -14.29
C TYR A 138 -37.06 16.76 -13.33
N SER A 139 -35.83 16.81 -13.86
CA SER A 139 -34.60 16.78 -13.06
C SER A 139 -34.21 18.17 -12.54
N PHE A 140 -34.67 18.55 -11.35
CA PHE A 140 -34.24 19.79 -10.70
C PHE A 140 -32.86 19.60 -10.05
N MET A 141 -31.83 20.30 -10.53
CA MET A 141 -30.46 20.17 -9.99
C MET A 141 -30.32 20.57 -8.50
N SER A 142 -31.30 21.26 -7.92
CA SER A 142 -31.33 21.65 -6.50
C SER A 142 -31.93 20.62 -5.54
N SER A 143 -32.51 19.51 -6.03
CA SER A 143 -33.28 18.55 -5.20
C SER A 143 -32.50 17.31 -4.74
N TYR A 144 -31.22 17.16 -5.12
CA TYR A 144 -30.44 15.99 -4.71
C TYR A 144 -29.96 16.11 -3.26
N ILE A 145 -30.63 15.38 -2.36
CA ILE A 145 -30.18 15.15 -0.99
C ILE A 145 -29.56 13.74 -0.92
N PRO A 146 -28.22 13.59 -1.02
CA PRO A 146 -27.57 12.28 -1.07
C PRO A 146 -27.88 11.38 0.13
N GLY A 147 -28.24 11.96 1.27
CA GLY A 147 -28.64 11.23 2.48
C GLY A 147 -29.96 10.48 2.31
N ASN A 148 -31.00 11.12 1.79
CA ASN A 148 -32.33 10.51 1.62
C ASN A 148 -32.28 9.35 0.62
N LEU A 149 -31.52 9.50 -0.47
CA LEU A 149 -31.34 8.44 -1.47
C LEU A 149 -30.74 7.17 -0.86
N ARG A 150 -29.85 7.28 0.13
CA ARG A 150 -29.24 6.12 0.80
C ARG A 150 -30.27 5.34 1.64
N LEU A 151 -31.15 6.05 2.33
CA LEU A 151 -32.21 5.45 3.16
C LEU A 151 -33.27 4.79 2.26
N SER A 152 -33.84 5.52 1.31
CA SER A 152 -34.87 4.97 0.42
C SER A 152 -34.34 3.77 -0.38
N LEU A 153 -33.05 3.73 -0.73
CA LEU A 153 -32.45 2.62 -1.45
C LEU A 153 -32.35 1.34 -0.63
N SER A 154 -31.95 1.42 0.64
CA SER A 154 -31.85 0.23 1.49
C SER A 154 -33.23 -0.37 1.77
N GLU A 155 -34.22 0.48 2.05
CA GLU A 155 -35.63 0.08 2.25
C GLU A 155 -36.23 -0.51 0.97
N PHE A 156 -36.00 0.13 -0.18
CA PHE A 156 -36.47 -0.35 -1.47
C PHE A 156 -35.89 -1.71 -1.82
N ILE A 157 -34.58 -1.94 -1.64
CA ILE A 157 -33.96 -3.24 -1.91
C ILE A 157 -34.52 -4.30 -0.96
N ALA A 158 -34.62 -4.00 0.35
CA ALA A 158 -35.17 -4.90 1.35
C ALA A 158 -36.59 -5.36 0.99
N LYS A 159 -37.45 -4.43 0.59
CA LYS A 159 -38.84 -4.68 0.24
C LYS A 159 -38.99 -5.37 -1.11
N SER A 160 -38.35 -4.84 -2.14
CA SER A 160 -38.57 -5.28 -3.53
C SER A 160 -37.88 -6.61 -3.84
N ILE A 161 -36.68 -6.86 -3.29
CA ILE A 161 -35.96 -8.13 -3.49
C ILE A 161 -36.38 -9.15 -2.45
N TYR A 162 -36.31 -8.80 -1.16
CA TYR A 162 -36.48 -9.76 -0.07
C TYR A 162 -37.90 -9.79 0.51
N GLY A 163 -38.78 -8.84 0.18
CA GLY A 163 -40.11 -8.75 0.78
C GLY A 163 -40.03 -8.50 2.29
N ILE A 164 -39.11 -7.66 2.73
CA ILE A 164 -38.93 -7.24 4.13
C ILE A 164 -39.17 -5.74 4.19
N ASP A 165 -40.04 -5.31 5.09
CA ASP A 165 -40.22 -3.89 5.40
C ASP A 165 -39.22 -3.52 6.50
N ILE A 166 -38.29 -2.61 6.20
CA ILE A 166 -37.26 -2.16 7.14
C ILE A 166 -37.39 -0.64 7.23
N ASP A 167 -37.35 -0.09 8.45
CA ASP A 167 -37.15 1.34 8.67
C ASP A 167 -35.64 1.61 8.75
N ALA A 168 -35.07 2.23 7.73
CA ALA A 168 -33.63 2.47 7.66
C ALA A 168 -33.12 3.44 8.74
N LYS A 169 -34.02 4.18 9.42
CA LYS A 169 -33.69 5.05 10.56
C LYS A 169 -33.65 4.30 11.90
N HIS A 170 -34.26 3.12 11.97
CA HIS A 170 -34.38 2.33 13.20
C HIS A 170 -34.21 0.83 12.90
N ILE A 171 -33.02 0.46 12.42
CA ILE A 171 -32.69 -0.90 12.03
C ILE A 171 -32.47 -1.74 13.30
N SER A 172 -33.11 -2.90 13.39
CA SER A 172 -32.88 -3.86 14.48
C SER A 172 -31.97 -5.01 14.06
N GLU A 173 -31.35 -5.69 15.04
CA GLU A 173 -30.61 -6.94 14.79
C GLU A 173 -31.49 -8.03 14.12
N ALA A 174 -32.79 -8.03 14.42
CA ALA A 174 -33.75 -8.96 13.83
C ALA A 174 -33.98 -8.70 12.34
N ASP A 175 -33.97 -7.44 11.91
CA ASP A 175 -34.07 -7.06 10.50
C ASP A 175 -32.87 -7.54 9.71
N VAL A 176 -31.66 -7.36 10.27
CA VAL A 176 -30.40 -7.85 9.72
C VAL A 176 -30.44 -9.38 9.58
N ASP A 177 -30.79 -10.09 10.66
CA ASP A 177 -30.86 -11.56 10.68
C ASP A 177 -31.86 -12.10 9.65
N LEU A 178 -33.03 -11.46 9.54
CA LEU A 178 -34.08 -11.84 8.61
C LEU A 178 -33.64 -11.64 7.16
N LEU A 179 -32.99 -10.51 6.85
CA LEU A 179 -32.46 -10.22 5.52
C LEU A 179 -31.42 -11.26 5.11
N VAL A 180 -30.43 -11.54 5.97
CA VAL A 180 -29.41 -12.57 5.70
C VAL A 180 -30.04 -13.94 5.47
N LYS A 181 -30.99 -14.33 6.32
CA LYS A 181 -31.70 -15.61 6.19
C LYS A 181 -32.40 -15.71 4.83
N LYS A 182 -33.17 -14.70 4.43
CA LYS A 182 -33.86 -14.68 3.13
C LYS A 182 -32.88 -14.72 1.96
N ALA A 183 -31.79 -13.97 2.03
CA ALA A 183 -30.75 -13.96 1.01
C ALA A 183 -30.16 -15.38 0.82
N ILE A 184 -29.75 -16.04 1.90
CA ILE A 184 -29.23 -17.42 1.85
C ILE A 184 -30.27 -18.40 1.29
N GLU A 185 -31.54 -18.30 1.72
CA GLU A 185 -32.62 -19.14 1.21
C GLU A 185 -32.83 -18.97 -0.30
N MET A 186 -32.76 -17.73 -0.81
CA MET A 186 -32.83 -17.44 -2.24
C MET A 186 -31.65 -18.08 -2.99
N LYS A 187 -30.43 -17.99 -2.45
CA LYS A 187 -29.25 -18.59 -3.10
C LYS A 187 -29.31 -20.11 -3.16
N ILE A 188 -29.80 -20.74 -2.10
CA ILE A 188 -29.99 -22.20 -2.07
C ILE A 188 -31.02 -22.61 -3.13
N LYS A 189 -32.17 -21.92 -3.20
CA LYS A 189 -33.21 -22.19 -4.20
C LYS A 189 -32.72 -21.97 -5.64
N GLU A 190 -31.90 -20.95 -5.88
CA GLU A 190 -31.29 -20.70 -7.18
C GLU A 190 -30.41 -21.89 -7.62
N ASN A 191 -29.54 -22.37 -6.74
CA ASN A 191 -28.68 -23.51 -7.00
C ASN A 191 -29.45 -24.82 -7.17
N GLU A 192 -30.56 -25.01 -6.45
CA GLU A 192 -31.46 -26.15 -6.64
C GLU A 192 -32.09 -26.15 -8.04
N LYS A 193 -32.57 -24.98 -8.51
CA LYS A 193 -33.09 -24.82 -9.87
C LYS A 193 -32.02 -25.09 -10.94
N GLU A 194 -30.80 -24.59 -10.75
CA GLU A 194 -29.69 -24.84 -11.66
C GLU A 194 -29.33 -26.32 -11.73
N ASN A 195 -29.27 -27.00 -10.57
CA ASN A 195 -29.00 -28.44 -10.51
C ASN A 195 -30.11 -29.28 -11.15
N GLU A 196 -31.38 -28.90 -11.00
CA GLU A 196 -32.48 -29.59 -11.68
C GLU A 196 -32.43 -29.37 -13.20
N TYR A 197 -32.09 -28.16 -13.66
CA TYR A 197 -31.87 -27.89 -15.08
C TYR A 197 -30.72 -28.75 -15.65
N ILE A 198 -29.59 -28.83 -14.94
CA ILE A 198 -28.46 -29.71 -15.28
C ILE A 198 -28.90 -31.18 -15.36
N ARG A 199 -29.75 -31.62 -14.42
CA ARG A 199 -30.29 -32.99 -14.41
C ARG A 199 -31.13 -33.26 -15.65
N ILE A 200 -32.05 -32.35 -15.99
CA ILE A 200 -32.90 -32.45 -17.18
C ILE A 200 -32.05 -32.50 -18.46
N GLN A 201 -31.09 -31.59 -18.62
CA GLN A 201 -30.18 -31.56 -19.77
C GLN A 201 -29.36 -32.86 -19.91
N ASN A 202 -28.86 -33.41 -18.80
CA ASN A 202 -28.14 -34.67 -18.80
C ASN A 202 -29.02 -35.86 -19.21
N LEU A 203 -30.30 -35.87 -18.80
CA LEU A 203 -31.28 -36.89 -19.22
C LEU A 203 -31.58 -36.79 -20.71
N GLU A 204 -31.81 -35.59 -21.24
CA GLU A 204 -32.00 -35.35 -22.68
C GLU A 204 -30.79 -35.82 -23.49
N THR A 205 -29.59 -35.52 -23.00
CA THR A 205 -28.33 -35.96 -23.62
C THR A 205 -28.22 -37.49 -23.66
N GLU A 206 -28.64 -38.16 -22.57
CA GLU A 206 -28.66 -39.63 -22.50
C GLU A 206 -29.66 -40.23 -23.49
N GLU A 207 -30.82 -39.62 -23.69
CA GLU A 207 -31.78 -40.05 -24.70
C GLU A 207 -31.24 -39.92 -26.12
N ILE A 208 -30.51 -38.84 -26.43
CA ILE A 208 -29.87 -38.62 -27.74
C ILE A 208 -28.82 -39.70 -28.02
N GLU A 209 -27.98 -40.03 -27.03
CA GLU A 209 -26.98 -41.08 -27.15
C GLU A 209 -27.61 -42.47 -27.35
N LYS A 210 -28.70 -42.75 -26.63
CA LYS A 210 -29.50 -43.97 -26.81
C LYS A 210 -30.06 -44.07 -28.23
N LYS A 211 -30.62 -42.98 -28.77
CA LYS A 211 -31.11 -42.91 -30.17
C LYS A 211 -29.99 -43.08 -31.19
N ALA A 212 -28.79 -42.59 -30.89
CA ALA A 212 -27.59 -42.75 -31.74
C ALA A 212 -26.92 -44.14 -31.64
N LYS A 213 -27.46 -45.08 -30.85
CA LYS A 213 -26.91 -46.42 -30.61
C LYS A 213 -25.44 -46.41 -30.18
N GLY A 214 -25.04 -45.41 -29.38
CA GLY A 214 -23.67 -45.29 -28.88
C GLY A 214 -22.62 -44.83 -29.90
N LYS A 215 -23.01 -44.40 -31.12
CA LYS A 215 -22.08 -43.83 -32.10
C LYS A 215 -21.56 -42.44 -31.74
N ILE A 216 -22.23 -41.75 -30.81
CA ILE A 216 -21.89 -40.41 -30.33
C ILE A 216 -21.93 -40.47 -28.80
N ARG A 217 -20.89 -39.94 -28.14
CA ARG A 217 -20.88 -39.65 -26.70
C ARG A 217 -20.75 -38.15 -26.51
N LEU A 218 -21.68 -37.58 -25.75
CA LEU A 218 -21.74 -36.17 -25.44
C LEU A 218 -21.32 -35.95 -23.97
N PRO A 219 -20.61 -34.86 -23.67
CA PRO A 219 -20.19 -34.54 -22.31
C PRO A 219 -21.42 -34.31 -21.42
N ARG A 220 -21.36 -34.81 -20.17
CA ARG A 220 -22.38 -34.52 -19.14
C ARG A 220 -21.99 -33.28 -18.35
N LEU A 221 -22.99 -32.50 -17.98
CA LEU A 221 -22.85 -31.36 -17.07
C LEU A 221 -22.76 -31.86 -15.62
N VAL A 222 -21.96 -31.19 -14.78
CA VAL A 222 -21.74 -31.61 -13.38
C VAL A 222 -22.56 -30.72 -12.45
N SER A 223 -23.40 -31.34 -11.63
CA SER A 223 -24.15 -30.63 -10.58
C SER A 223 -23.19 -30.05 -9.52
N LYS A 224 -23.39 -28.79 -9.14
CA LYS A 224 -22.54 -28.11 -8.17
C LYS A 224 -23.11 -28.28 -6.75
N LYS A 225 -22.31 -28.85 -5.84
CA LYS A 225 -22.60 -28.84 -4.40
C LYS A 225 -22.08 -27.52 -3.82
N LEU A 226 -22.96 -26.73 -3.22
CA LEU A 226 -22.56 -25.46 -2.60
C LEU A 226 -21.60 -25.71 -1.44
N THR A 227 -20.44 -25.07 -1.51
CA THR A 227 -19.54 -24.92 -0.36
C THR A 227 -20.11 -23.90 0.63
N GLU A 228 -19.53 -23.81 1.83
CA GLU A 228 -19.92 -22.78 2.80
C GLU A 228 -19.70 -21.36 2.26
N PHE A 229 -18.62 -21.17 1.48
CA PHE A 229 -18.39 -19.91 0.78
C PHE A 229 -19.48 -19.62 -0.25
N ASP A 230 -19.85 -20.60 -1.10
CA ASP A 230 -20.89 -20.37 -2.13
C ASP A 230 -22.25 -19.96 -1.53
N LYS A 231 -22.57 -20.41 -0.30
CA LYS A 231 -23.80 -20.00 0.40
C LYS A 231 -23.73 -18.59 0.95
N ARG A 232 -22.56 -18.18 1.46
CA ARG A 232 -22.37 -16.90 2.14
C ARG A 232 -21.91 -15.77 1.22
N VAL A 233 -21.50 -16.08 -0.01
CA VAL A 233 -20.91 -15.12 -0.97
C VAL A 233 -21.81 -13.89 -1.23
N ILE A 234 -23.12 -14.04 -1.08
CA ILE A 234 -24.10 -12.96 -1.27
C ILE A 234 -24.27 -12.04 -0.05
N ILE A 235 -23.88 -12.48 1.15
CA ILE A 235 -24.16 -11.78 2.41
C ILE A 235 -23.57 -10.35 2.42
N PRO A 236 -22.29 -10.13 2.03
CA PRO A 236 -21.72 -8.79 2.09
C PRO A 236 -22.40 -7.83 1.10
N GLY A 237 -22.87 -8.31 -0.05
CA GLY A 237 -23.64 -7.50 -1.00
C GLY A 237 -25.01 -7.14 -0.46
N ALA A 238 -25.75 -8.15 0.03
CA ALA A 238 -27.10 -7.99 0.59
C ALA A 238 -27.16 -7.01 1.76
N LEU A 239 -26.10 -6.96 2.59
CA LEU A 239 -26.03 -6.08 3.77
C LEU A 239 -25.41 -4.70 3.51
N LEU A 240 -24.81 -4.47 2.33
CA LEU A 240 -24.00 -3.27 2.10
C LEU A 240 -24.81 -1.98 2.27
N ASP A 241 -26.03 -1.93 1.75
CA ASP A 241 -26.85 -0.72 1.80
C ASP A 241 -27.52 -0.52 3.16
N LEU A 242 -27.86 -1.62 3.84
CA LEU A 242 -28.32 -1.56 5.22
C LEU A 242 -27.21 -1.05 6.16
N PHE A 243 -25.97 -1.48 5.94
CA PHE A 243 -24.81 -0.98 6.66
C PHE A 243 -24.56 0.51 6.41
N LYS A 244 -24.62 0.95 5.14
CA LYS A 244 -24.50 2.39 4.79
C LYS A 244 -25.61 3.23 5.41
N ALA A 245 -26.84 2.71 5.48
CA ALA A 245 -27.95 3.41 6.10
C ALA A 245 -27.76 3.51 7.62
N ALA A 246 -27.32 2.43 8.27
CA ALA A 246 -26.99 2.41 9.70
C ALA A 246 -25.87 3.42 10.03
N GLU A 247 -24.79 3.46 9.24
CA GLU A 247 -23.70 4.43 9.40
C GLU A 247 -24.21 5.87 9.25
N PHE A 248 -24.98 6.15 8.19
CA PHE A 248 -25.52 7.48 7.92
C PHE A 248 -26.48 7.99 9.01
N THR A 249 -27.18 7.08 9.69
CA THR A 249 -28.14 7.39 10.78
C THR A 249 -27.53 7.23 12.17
N ASN A 250 -26.21 7.03 12.24
CA ASN A 250 -25.43 6.84 13.46
C ASN A 250 -25.86 5.65 14.35
N GLN A 251 -26.34 4.57 13.74
CA GLN A 251 -26.70 3.33 14.42
C GLN A 251 -25.47 2.44 14.60
N VAL A 252 -24.50 2.91 15.39
CA VAL A 252 -23.16 2.31 15.55
C VAL A 252 -23.19 0.84 15.97
N ASP A 253 -24.05 0.47 16.92
CA ASP A 253 -24.18 -0.92 17.39
C ASP A 253 -24.61 -1.86 16.25
N ILE A 254 -25.53 -1.43 15.38
CA ILE A 254 -25.96 -2.20 14.21
C ILE A 254 -24.84 -2.36 13.18
N CYS A 255 -24.05 -1.30 12.96
CA CYS A 255 -22.86 -1.38 12.09
C CYS A 255 -21.90 -2.48 12.56
N TYR A 256 -21.54 -2.49 13.85
CA TYR A 256 -20.64 -3.51 14.40
C TYR A 256 -21.26 -4.90 14.46
N TYR A 257 -22.58 -5.00 14.69
CA TYR A 257 -23.31 -6.26 14.59
C TYR A 257 -23.22 -6.87 13.18
N ILE A 258 -23.48 -6.08 12.13
CA ILE A 258 -23.35 -6.48 10.73
C ILE A 258 -21.91 -6.93 10.43
N LEU A 259 -20.93 -6.11 10.83
CA LEU A 259 -19.51 -6.39 10.58
C LEU A 259 -19.06 -7.70 11.23
N THR A 260 -19.40 -7.88 12.50
CA THR A 260 -18.92 -9.00 13.32
C THR A 260 -19.64 -10.30 13.00
N LYS A 261 -20.98 -10.27 12.90
CA LYS A 261 -21.77 -11.50 12.76
C LYS A 261 -21.74 -12.05 11.34
N TYR A 262 -21.63 -11.18 10.34
CA TYR A 262 -21.90 -11.55 8.94
C TYR A 262 -20.77 -11.21 7.97
N VAL A 263 -20.30 -9.97 7.94
CA VAL A 263 -19.41 -9.47 6.87
C VAL A 263 -18.00 -10.02 6.99
N TRP A 264 -17.30 -9.78 8.10
CA TRP A 264 -15.93 -10.29 8.30
C TRP A 264 -15.84 -11.81 8.36
N PRO A 265 -16.77 -12.55 9.00
CA PRO A 265 -16.80 -14.00 8.92
C PRO A 265 -16.89 -14.51 7.48
N THR A 266 -17.67 -13.84 6.62
CA THR A 266 -17.76 -14.20 5.20
C THR A 266 -16.45 -13.92 4.46
N PHE A 267 -15.83 -12.76 4.68
CA PHE A 267 -14.52 -12.46 4.07
C PHE A 267 -13.41 -13.42 4.51
N SER A 268 -13.50 -13.95 5.74
CA SER A 268 -12.51 -14.88 6.31
C SER A 268 -12.52 -16.28 5.66
N ILE A 269 -13.57 -16.62 4.90
CA ILE A 269 -13.71 -17.91 4.21
C ILE A 269 -13.59 -17.79 2.68
N VAL A 270 -13.39 -16.58 2.16
CA VAL A 270 -13.15 -16.35 0.73
C VAL A 270 -11.88 -17.11 0.33
N PRO A 271 -11.89 -17.89 -0.78
CA PRO A 271 -10.71 -18.60 -1.25
C PRO A 271 -9.75 -17.64 -1.98
N TRP A 272 -9.17 -16.68 -1.26
CA TRP A 272 -8.35 -15.61 -1.81
C TRP A 272 -7.22 -16.09 -2.74
N LYS A 273 -6.66 -17.29 -2.53
CA LYS A 273 -5.66 -17.86 -3.45
C LYS A 273 -6.17 -18.05 -4.90
N GLN A 274 -7.48 -18.11 -5.12
CA GLN A 274 -8.12 -18.29 -6.42
C GLN A 274 -8.39 -16.94 -7.12
N LYS A 275 -7.38 -16.07 -7.22
CA LYS A 275 -7.48 -14.68 -7.72
C LYS A 275 -8.01 -14.48 -9.16
N HIS A 276 -8.10 -15.57 -9.92
CA HIS A 276 -8.66 -15.59 -11.26
C HIS A 276 -10.19 -15.75 -11.26
N LYS A 277 -10.79 -16.18 -10.15
CA LYS A 277 -12.25 -16.26 -10.02
C LYS A 277 -12.83 -14.88 -9.80
N LEU A 278 -13.85 -14.56 -10.58
CA LEU A 278 -14.47 -13.25 -10.60
C LEU A 278 -15.14 -12.91 -9.26
N GLU A 279 -15.79 -13.91 -8.63
CA GLU A 279 -16.45 -13.76 -7.33
C GLU A 279 -15.45 -13.38 -6.23
N VAL A 280 -14.22 -13.91 -6.29
CA VAL A 280 -13.14 -13.57 -5.35
C VAL A 280 -12.68 -12.13 -5.55
N ARG A 281 -12.58 -11.66 -6.80
CA ARG A 281 -12.21 -10.25 -7.08
C ARG A 281 -13.28 -9.29 -6.59
N TYR A 282 -14.55 -9.63 -6.80
CA TYR A 282 -15.67 -8.83 -6.31
C TYR A 282 -15.80 -8.80 -4.80
N MET A 283 -15.44 -9.87 -4.08
CA MET A 283 -15.28 -9.80 -2.63
C MET A 283 -14.24 -8.74 -2.23
N GLY A 284 -13.16 -8.56 -3.00
CA GLY A 284 -12.19 -7.48 -2.78
C GLY A 284 -12.80 -6.07 -2.98
N ILE A 285 -13.68 -5.90 -3.96
CA ILE A 285 -14.39 -4.62 -4.20
C ILE A 285 -15.39 -4.33 -3.09
N LEU A 286 -16.15 -5.33 -2.64
CA LEU A 286 -17.07 -5.19 -1.51
C LEU A 286 -16.30 -4.87 -0.23
N LEU A 287 -15.19 -5.58 0.03
CA LEU A 287 -14.33 -5.30 1.17
C LEU A 287 -13.81 -3.86 1.16
N ARG A 288 -13.36 -3.36 -0.01
CA ARG A 288 -13.00 -1.94 -0.17
C ARG A 288 -14.16 -1.02 0.20
N SER A 289 -15.36 -1.30 -0.30
CA SER A 289 -16.55 -0.47 -0.01
C SER A 289 -16.82 -0.41 1.49
N TYR A 290 -16.89 -1.56 2.18
CA TYR A 290 -17.02 -1.58 3.65
C TYR A 290 -15.90 -0.84 4.35
N SER A 291 -14.66 -0.99 3.87
CA SER A 291 -13.49 -0.37 4.50
C SER A 291 -13.53 1.16 4.40
N ASP A 292 -13.98 1.74 3.29
CA ASP A 292 -14.17 3.19 3.14
C ASP A 292 -15.15 3.71 4.22
N TYR A 293 -16.26 3.03 4.45
CA TYR A 293 -17.23 3.40 5.49
C TYR A 293 -16.77 3.07 6.91
N ILE A 294 -15.99 2.01 7.12
CA ILE A 294 -15.34 1.76 8.41
C ILE A 294 -14.36 2.89 8.71
N TYR A 295 -13.58 3.32 7.72
CA TYR A 295 -12.68 4.46 7.88
C TYR A 295 -13.48 5.71 8.27
N ASP A 296 -14.57 6.03 7.56
CA ASP A 296 -15.44 7.16 7.89
C ASP A 296 -16.05 7.05 9.30
N LEU A 297 -16.58 5.88 9.67
CA LEU A 297 -17.11 5.59 11.00
C LEU A 297 -16.05 5.80 12.08
N MET A 298 -14.83 5.35 11.84
CA MET A 298 -13.71 5.50 12.78
C MET A 298 -13.20 6.95 12.85
N MET A 299 -13.33 7.71 11.76
CA MET A 299 -13.01 9.13 11.70
C MET A 299 -14.08 9.99 12.40
N SER A 300 -15.36 9.68 12.22
CA SER A 300 -16.51 10.41 12.79
C SER A 300 -16.73 10.11 14.28
N GLU A 301 -16.59 8.85 14.70
CA GLU A 301 -16.81 8.39 16.08
C GLU A 301 -15.58 8.47 16.99
N ASN A 302 -14.46 9.05 16.53
CA ASN A 302 -13.20 9.31 17.26
C ASN A 302 -12.16 8.18 17.33
N TYR A 303 -11.38 8.01 16.27
CA TYR A 303 -10.07 7.36 16.36
C TYR A 303 -8.95 8.02 15.57
N ASN A 304 -9.23 9.15 14.90
CA ASN A 304 -8.19 10.16 14.74
C ASN A 304 -8.07 10.94 16.05
N LEU A 305 -7.60 10.25 17.09
CA LEU A 305 -7.42 10.80 18.44
C LEU A 305 -6.48 12.01 18.44
N ARG A 306 -5.72 12.22 17.35
CA ARG A 306 -5.03 13.45 16.98
C ARG A 306 -5.96 14.69 17.05
N ILE A 307 -7.17 14.60 16.50
CA ILE A 307 -8.16 15.69 16.47
C ILE A 307 -8.79 15.87 17.86
N LYS A 308 -9.08 14.80 18.60
CA LYS A 308 -9.61 14.93 19.97
C LYS A 308 -8.60 15.53 20.95
N TYR A 309 -7.31 15.17 20.82
CA TYR A 309 -6.20 15.72 21.63
C TYR A 309 -5.96 17.22 21.35
N ILE A 310 -6.21 17.67 20.11
CA ILE A 310 -5.90 19.05 19.67
C ILE A 310 -7.13 19.98 19.70
N LEU A 311 -8.34 19.50 19.38
CA LEU A 311 -9.49 20.35 19.05
C LEU A 311 -10.64 20.33 20.08
N LYS A 312 -10.63 19.46 21.08
CA LYS A 312 -11.66 19.45 22.15
C LYS A 312 -11.06 19.12 23.51
N ASN A 313 -10.66 20.15 24.26
CA ASN A 313 -11.26 20.50 25.55
C ASN A 313 -10.35 21.40 26.37
N GLU A 314 -10.80 22.64 26.59
CA GLU A 314 -10.37 23.53 27.67
C GLU A 314 -10.72 22.95 29.08
N ASN A 315 -11.17 21.69 29.19
CA ASN A 315 -11.70 21.12 30.44
C ASN A 315 -11.57 19.57 30.64
N ASP A 316 -10.77 18.80 29.87
CA ASP A 316 -10.63 17.34 30.13
C ASP A 316 -9.18 16.82 30.22
N PHE A 317 -8.98 15.94 31.21
CA PHE A 317 -7.74 15.49 31.85
C PHE A 317 -7.02 14.35 31.12
N TYR A 318 -6.50 14.56 29.90
CA TYR A 318 -5.62 13.58 29.27
C TYR A 318 -4.35 14.26 28.74
N ASN A 319 -3.30 14.23 29.56
CA ASN A 319 -2.01 14.87 29.28
C ASN A 319 -0.91 13.85 28.91
N ASP A 320 0.29 14.35 28.61
CA ASP A 320 1.47 13.53 28.28
C ASP A 320 1.80 12.45 29.33
N SER A 321 1.55 12.71 30.61
CA SER A 321 1.73 11.74 31.69
C SER A 321 0.71 10.60 31.63
N ASP A 322 -0.54 10.91 31.30
CA ASP A 322 -1.60 9.91 31.15
C ASP A 322 -1.37 9.06 29.90
N PHE A 323 -0.93 9.68 28.79
CA PHE A 323 -0.51 8.95 27.60
C PHE A 323 0.68 8.03 27.88
N TYR A 324 1.71 8.51 28.59
CA TYR A 324 2.85 7.69 29.02
C TYR A 324 2.39 6.48 29.86
N LYS A 325 1.54 6.72 30.88
CA LYS A 325 0.99 5.65 31.74
C LYS A 325 0.18 4.63 30.96
N GLU A 326 -0.57 5.08 29.95
CA GLU A 326 -1.34 4.21 29.08
C GLU A 326 -0.45 3.37 28.16
N LEU A 327 0.65 3.94 27.63
CA LEU A 327 1.65 3.23 26.82
C LEU A 327 2.29 2.08 27.60
N ILE A 328 2.79 2.35 28.81
CA ILE A 328 3.46 1.34 29.65
C ILE A 328 2.48 0.38 30.35
N GLY A 329 1.18 0.65 30.22
CA GLY A 329 0.11 -0.23 30.64
C GLY A 329 -0.34 -0.14 32.09
N ASN A 330 -0.11 1.00 32.72
CA ASN A 330 -0.62 1.29 34.06
C ASN A 330 -2.10 1.68 34.08
N ILE A 331 -2.63 2.21 32.97
CA ILE A 331 -4.05 2.57 32.83
C ILE A 331 -4.57 2.18 31.43
N ASP A 332 -5.88 1.96 31.33
CA ASP A 332 -6.59 2.00 30.06
C ASP A 332 -7.20 3.40 29.93
N GLY A 333 -6.50 4.26 29.19
CA GLY A 333 -6.86 5.67 29.03
C GLY A 333 -7.70 5.91 27.78
N THR A 334 -7.67 7.14 27.27
CA THR A 334 -8.57 7.62 26.21
C THR A 334 -8.40 6.88 24.88
N LEU A 335 -7.24 6.25 24.65
CA LEU A 335 -6.97 5.54 23.39
C LEU A 335 -7.48 4.09 23.43
N LEU A 336 -7.35 3.39 24.56
CA LEU A 336 -7.63 1.96 24.68
C LEU A 336 -9.02 1.67 25.25
N LYS A 337 -9.46 2.46 26.23
CA LYS A 337 -10.71 2.19 26.97
C LYS A 337 -11.95 2.16 26.07
N PRO A 338 -12.20 3.15 25.17
CA PRO A 338 -13.37 3.12 24.29
C PRO A 338 -13.35 1.90 23.35
N GLY A 339 -12.17 1.56 22.83
CA GLY A 339 -11.99 0.38 22.00
C GLY A 339 -12.32 -0.91 22.75
N LYS A 340 -11.82 -1.09 23.98
CA LYS A 340 -12.15 -2.26 24.80
C LYS A 340 -13.65 -2.34 25.10
N GLU A 341 -14.29 -1.24 25.49
CA GLU A 341 -15.73 -1.20 25.79
C GLU A 341 -16.60 -1.59 24.58
N LEU A 342 -16.15 -1.23 23.37
CA LEU A 342 -16.83 -1.53 22.13
C LEU A 342 -16.52 -2.94 21.60
N TYR A 343 -15.26 -3.24 21.35
CA TYR A 343 -14.83 -4.46 20.65
C TYR A 343 -14.90 -5.71 21.53
N SER A 344 -14.89 -5.59 22.87
CA SER A 344 -15.11 -6.75 23.76
C SER A 344 -16.50 -7.38 23.60
N LYS A 345 -17.49 -6.63 23.11
CA LYS A 345 -18.81 -7.17 22.71
C LYS A 345 -18.74 -8.07 21.47
N TYR A 346 -17.63 -8.02 20.75
CA TYR A 346 -17.43 -8.60 19.42
C TYR A 346 -16.08 -9.35 19.31
N PRO A 347 -15.83 -10.38 20.14
CA PRO A 347 -14.49 -10.99 20.28
C PRO A 347 -13.93 -11.52 18.95
N GLU A 348 -14.76 -12.15 18.12
CA GLU A 348 -14.30 -12.79 16.87
C GLU A 348 -13.94 -11.80 15.74
N LEU A 349 -14.29 -10.51 15.88
CA LEU A 349 -14.10 -9.50 14.84
C LEU A 349 -12.63 -9.38 14.41
N GLY A 350 -11.73 -9.21 15.39
CA GLY A 350 -10.30 -9.05 15.14
C GLY A 350 -9.68 -10.27 14.45
N LEU A 351 -10.06 -11.48 14.87
CA LEU A 351 -9.57 -12.73 14.27
C LEU A 351 -10.03 -12.88 12.81
N ALA A 352 -11.29 -12.56 12.53
CA ALA A 352 -11.84 -12.62 11.17
C ALA A 352 -11.16 -11.60 10.23
N MET A 353 -10.90 -10.39 10.72
CA MET A 353 -10.12 -9.37 10.02
C MET A 353 -8.70 -9.85 9.72
N ALA A 354 -7.98 -10.32 10.74
CA ALA A 354 -6.60 -10.78 10.64
C ALA A 354 -6.45 -11.93 9.65
N LYS A 355 -7.35 -12.91 9.69
CA LYS A 355 -7.38 -14.04 8.77
C LYS A 355 -7.64 -13.59 7.33
N THR A 356 -8.61 -12.69 7.13
CA THR A 356 -8.94 -12.13 5.81
C THR A 356 -7.73 -11.43 5.20
N LEU A 357 -7.10 -10.52 5.94
CA LEU A 357 -5.96 -9.72 5.47
C LEU A 357 -4.72 -10.59 5.22
N SER A 358 -4.46 -11.57 6.09
CA SER A 358 -3.31 -12.47 5.94
C SER A 358 -3.47 -13.39 4.71
N MET A 359 -4.67 -13.92 4.46
CA MET A 359 -4.93 -14.80 3.32
C MET A 359 -5.10 -14.04 2.00
N GLY A 360 -5.64 -12.82 2.05
CA GLY A 360 -5.98 -11.99 0.90
C GLY A 360 -4.95 -10.93 0.52
N LYS A 361 -3.81 -10.84 1.23
CA LYS A 361 -2.81 -9.77 1.14
C LYS A 361 -2.57 -9.23 -0.26
N GLU A 362 -2.16 -10.08 -1.22
CA GLU A 362 -1.87 -9.65 -2.60
C GLU A 362 -3.05 -9.00 -3.31
N ILE A 363 -4.25 -9.60 -3.19
CA ILE A 363 -5.45 -9.16 -3.90
C ILE A 363 -5.97 -7.88 -3.28
N ILE A 364 -6.09 -7.86 -1.96
CA ILE A 364 -6.61 -6.73 -1.21
C ILE A 364 -5.74 -5.50 -1.46
N ARG A 365 -4.41 -5.66 -1.41
CA ARG A 365 -3.45 -4.59 -1.75
C ARG A 365 -3.59 -4.08 -3.19
N SER A 366 -3.93 -4.95 -4.14
CA SER A 366 -4.10 -4.54 -5.55
C SER A 366 -5.41 -3.79 -5.83
N ILE A 367 -6.44 -4.01 -5.02
CA ILE A 367 -7.79 -3.44 -5.22
C ILE A 367 -8.02 -2.18 -4.38
N MET A 368 -7.44 -2.12 -3.19
CA MET A 368 -7.60 -1.00 -2.27
C MET A 368 -6.63 0.15 -2.57
N PRO A 369 -7.05 1.41 -2.38
CA PRO A 369 -6.13 2.53 -2.28
C PRO A 369 -5.10 2.30 -1.16
N ASN A 370 -3.87 2.79 -1.35
CA ASN A 370 -2.78 2.60 -0.38
C ASN A 370 -3.14 3.10 1.03
N TYR A 371 -3.82 4.25 1.14
CA TYR A 371 -4.22 4.80 2.45
C TYR A 371 -5.17 3.85 3.19
N LEU A 372 -6.13 3.27 2.47
CA LEU A 372 -7.16 2.42 3.06
C LEU A 372 -6.61 1.05 3.47
N TYR A 373 -5.75 0.49 2.61
CA TYR A 373 -5.04 -0.75 2.92
C TYR A 373 -4.13 -0.59 4.14
N SER A 374 -3.36 0.50 4.20
CA SER A 374 -2.52 0.85 5.35
C SER A 374 -3.34 1.02 6.63
N PHE A 375 -4.46 1.75 6.54
CA PHE A 375 -5.40 1.91 7.66
C PHE A 375 -5.87 0.55 8.20
N LEU A 376 -6.31 -0.38 7.35
CA LEU A 376 -6.75 -1.70 7.82
C LEU A 376 -5.62 -2.51 8.47
N MET A 377 -4.40 -2.42 7.94
CA MET A 377 -3.23 -3.08 8.52
C MET A 377 -2.87 -2.49 9.89
N ALA A 378 -3.07 -1.19 10.10
CA ALA A 378 -2.90 -0.51 11.37
C ALA A 378 -4.04 -0.80 12.36
N PHE A 379 -5.28 -0.86 11.87
CA PHE A 379 -6.48 -0.96 12.67
C PHE A 379 -6.75 -2.40 13.17
N THR A 380 -6.45 -3.40 12.36
CA THR A 380 -6.63 -4.82 12.74
C THR A 380 -5.93 -5.23 14.05
N PRO A 381 -4.64 -4.95 14.28
CA PRO A 381 -3.99 -5.29 15.54
C PRO A 381 -4.57 -4.52 16.73
N TYR A 382 -5.10 -3.31 16.53
CA TYR A 382 -5.82 -2.58 17.56
C TYR A 382 -7.11 -3.29 17.98
N VAL A 383 -7.93 -3.74 17.01
CA VAL A 383 -9.15 -4.52 17.28
C VAL A 383 -8.81 -5.84 17.97
N LEU A 384 -7.81 -6.58 17.47
CA LEU A 384 -7.33 -7.82 18.10
C LEU A 384 -6.98 -7.61 19.58
N TYR A 385 -6.20 -6.57 19.87
CA TYR A 385 -5.79 -6.26 21.23
C TYR A 385 -6.99 -5.87 22.12
N CYS A 386 -7.93 -5.08 21.60
CA CYS A 386 -9.14 -4.69 22.34
C CYS A 386 -10.08 -5.87 22.61
N CYS A 387 -10.05 -6.90 21.77
CA CYS A 387 -10.74 -8.18 21.95
C CYS A 387 -9.96 -9.18 22.83
N ASP A 388 -8.90 -8.75 23.52
CA ASP A 388 -8.00 -9.57 24.35
C ASP A 388 -7.15 -10.64 23.61
N TYR A 389 -7.06 -10.58 22.28
CA TYR A 389 -6.18 -11.43 21.45
C TYR A 389 -4.78 -10.82 21.29
N LYS A 390 -4.09 -10.67 22.42
CA LYS A 390 -2.79 -9.97 22.52
C LYS A 390 -1.68 -10.65 21.72
N GLU A 391 -1.65 -11.99 21.73
CA GLU A 391 -0.64 -12.78 21.02
C GLU A 391 -0.85 -12.75 19.50
N GLU A 392 -2.10 -12.73 19.05
CA GLU A 392 -2.48 -12.58 17.65
C GLU A 392 -2.22 -11.16 17.16
N ALA A 393 -2.46 -10.13 17.99
CA ALA A 393 -2.10 -8.75 17.67
C ALA A 393 -0.59 -8.62 17.44
N ALA A 394 0.23 -9.17 18.35
CA ALA A 394 1.68 -9.21 18.22
C ALA A 394 2.12 -9.97 16.95
N GLY A 395 1.54 -11.16 16.70
CA GLY A 395 1.84 -11.95 15.50
C GLY A 395 1.44 -11.24 14.20
N PHE A 396 0.31 -10.53 14.20
CA PHE A 396 -0.15 -9.77 13.04
C PHE A 396 0.78 -8.60 12.72
N LEU A 397 1.21 -7.85 13.74
CA LEU A 397 2.20 -6.78 13.60
C LEU A 397 3.52 -7.32 13.04
N ILE A 398 4.07 -8.40 13.60
CA ILE A 398 5.33 -9.00 13.11
C ILE A 398 5.29 -9.30 11.62
N ASN A 399 4.15 -9.76 11.10
CA ASN A 399 4.03 -10.16 9.71
C ASN A 399 3.67 -9.01 8.75
N ASN A 400 3.15 -7.89 9.27
CA ASN A 400 2.53 -6.85 8.44
C ASN A 400 2.91 -5.40 8.82
N PHE A 401 3.81 -5.18 9.78
CA PHE A 401 4.19 -3.81 10.18
C PHE A 401 4.76 -2.99 9.01
N ASP A 402 5.48 -3.62 8.10
CA ASP A 402 6.03 -2.97 6.90
C ASP A 402 4.97 -2.60 5.86
N GLU A 403 3.77 -3.17 5.95
CA GLU A 403 2.63 -2.82 5.09
C GLU A 403 1.92 -1.54 5.55
N ILE A 404 2.13 -1.13 6.81
CA ILE A 404 1.59 0.13 7.34
C ILE A 404 2.49 1.28 6.86
N ASN A 405 1.87 2.27 6.22
CA ASN A 405 2.56 3.45 5.72
C ASN A 405 3.06 4.34 6.88
N ASN A 406 3.82 5.37 6.54
CA ASN A 406 4.44 6.22 7.54
C ASN A 406 3.43 7.05 8.33
N ASP A 407 2.35 7.50 7.70
CA ASP A 407 1.32 8.31 8.35
C ASP A 407 0.53 7.51 9.38
N ASP A 408 0.08 6.31 9.02
CA ASP A 408 -0.67 5.45 9.93
C ASP A 408 0.21 4.96 11.09
N LYS A 409 1.50 4.69 10.85
CA LYS A 409 2.45 4.38 11.92
C LYS A 409 2.56 5.50 12.96
N ARG A 410 2.36 6.76 12.58
CA ARG A 410 2.42 7.92 13.50
C ARG A 410 1.16 8.05 14.35
N ASN A 411 0.07 7.36 14.01
CA ASN A 411 -1.15 7.40 14.82
C ASN A 411 -0.87 6.88 16.24
N LEU A 412 -1.34 7.62 17.24
CA LEU A 412 -1.11 7.30 18.66
C LEU A 412 -1.58 5.90 19.04
N TYR A 413 -2.70 5.44 18.48
CA TYR A 413 -3.21 4.10 18.75
C TYR A 413 -2.31 3.01 18.16
N VAL A 414 -1.64 3.24 17.02
CA VAL A 414 -0.71 2.27 16.44
C VAL A 414 0.54 2.16 17.30
N GLN A 415 1.07 3.30 17.74
CA GLN A 415 2.21 3.34 18.67
C GLN A 415 1.87 2.66 19.99
N LEU A 416 0.68 2.93 20.53
CA LEU A 416 0.16 2.25 21.72
C LEU A 416 0.11 0.75 21.53
N ILE A 417 -0.49 0.26 20.45
CA ILE A 417 -0.63 -1.18 20.23
C ILE A 417 0.72 -1.85 19.98
N LEU A 418 1.67 -1.17 19.33
CA LEU A 418 3.04 -1.68 19.21
C LEU A 418 3.69 -1.86 20.59
N VAL A 419 3.69 -0.84 21.43
CA VAL A 419 4.25 -0.88 22.80
C VAL A 419 3.54 -1.94 23.65
N ARG A 420 2.21 -1.94 23.63
CA ARG A 420 1.38 -2.87 24.39
C ARG A 420 1.56 -4.31 23.94
N SER A 421 1.79 -4.55 22.65
CA SER A 421 2.09 -5.88 22.11
C SER A 421 3.47 -6.37 22.54
N ILE A 422 4.47 -5.48 22.64
CA ILE A 422 5.79 -5.82 23.23
C ILE A 422 5.60 -6.25 24.68
N LEU A 423 4.91 -5.45 25.48
CA LEU A 423 4.71 -5.68 26.91
C LEU A 423 3.84 -6.90 27.23
N SER A 424 2.94 -7.27 26.32
CA SER A 424 2.10 -8.47 26.49
C SER A 424 2.70 -9.74 25.90
N SER A 425 3.81 -9.64 25.17
CA SER A 425 4.44 -10.80 24.53
C SER A 425 5.03 -11.73 25.59
N THR A 426 4.62 -13.00 25.60
CA THR A 426 5.17 -13.99 26.54
C THR A 426 6.48 -14.61 26.07
N THR A 427 6.92 -14.31 24.84
CA THR A 427 8.19 -14.83 24.30
C THR A 427 9.12 -13.69 23.93
N LEU A 428 10.39 -13.89 24.27
CA LEU A 428 11.45 -12.93 24.03
C LEU A 428 11.63 -12.62 22.53
N GLU A 429 11.35 -13.58 21.64
CA GLU A 429 11.50 -13.41 20.18
C GLU A 429 10.52 -12.39 19.63
N LYS A 430 9.25 -12.48 20.06
CA LYS A 430 8.20 -11.58 19.61
C LYS A 430 8.41 -10.19 20.17
N ALA A 431 8.67 -10.09 21.47
CA ALA A 431 8.97 -8.82 22.15
C ALA A 431 10.14 -8.10 21.48
N SER A 432 11.25 -8.81 21.21
CA SER A 432 12.45 -8.23 20.59
C SER A 432 12.22 -7.79 19.14
N THR A 433 11.45 -8.55 18.35
CA THR A 433 11.13 -8.18 16.95
C THR A 433 10.30 -6.88 16.91
N LEU A 434 9.24 -6.83 17.73
CA LEU A 434 8.39 -5.64 17.83
C LEU A 434 9.14 -4.43 18.40
N TYR A 435 10.06 -4.67 19.34
CA TYR A 435 10.96 -3.65 19.85
C TYR A 435 11.93 -3.11 18.79
N GLY A 436 12.36 -3.96 17.85
CA GLY A 436 13.08 -3.54 16.65
C GLY A 436 12.27 -2.54 15.81
N TYR A 437 10.98 -2.80 15.59
CA TYR A 437 10.08 -1.85 14.92
C TYR A 437 9.91 -0.55 15.71
N PHE A 438 9.76 -0.63 17.04
CA PHE A 438 9.69 0.57 17.89
C PHE A 438 10.94 1.44 17.77
N ASN A 439 12.14 0.85 17.80
CA ASN A 439 13.40 1.59 17.61
C ASN A 439 13.53 2.17 16.20
N TYR A 440 13.09 1.43 15.18
CA TYR A 440 13.06 1.95 13.82
C TYR A 440 12.20 3.22 13.73
N GLU A 441 11.05 3.24 14.40
CA GLU A 441 10.17 4.42 14.50
C GLU A 441 10.77 5.55 15.34
N MET A 442 11.57 5.23 16.37
CA MET A 442 12.33 6.21 17.16
C MET A 442 13.37 6.95 16.33
N ASP A 443 14.14 6.21 15.52
CA ASP A 443 15.22 6.77 14.69
C ASP A 443 14.69 7.49 13.44
N ARG A 444 13.40 7.41 13.17
CA ARG A 444 12.76 7.97 11.96
C ARG A 444 12.92 9.47 11.86
N GLN A 445 12.82 10.20 12.97
CA GLN A 445 12.94 11.66 12.98
C GLN A 445 14.26 12.15 12.37
N ALA A 446 15.35 11.42 12.63
CA ALA A 446 16.65 11.72 12.06
C ALA A 446 16.68 11.45 10.54
N ARG A 447 15.98 10.41 10.07
CA ARG A 447 15.90 10.04 8.64
C ARG A 447 15.03 11.01 7.83
N GLU A 448 13.93 11.48 8.42
CA GLU A 448 12.97 12.36 7.74
C GLU A 448 13.40 13.83 7.75
N ARG A 449 14.37 14.22 8.60
CA ARG A 449 14.86 15.61 8.72
C ARG A 449 15.20 16.25 7.37
N SER A 450 15.95 15.54 6.51
CA SER A 450 16.36 16.08 5.20
C SER A 450 15.17 16.29 4.27
N PRO A 451 14.27 15.31 4.05
CA PRO A 451 13.04 15.55 3.29
C PRO A 451 12.17 16.70 3.80
N ILE A 452 12.13 16.92 5.13
CA ILE A 452 11.41 18.06 5.73
C ILE A 452 12.08 19.38 5.36
N ILE A 453 13.42 19.45 5.44
CA ILE A 453 14.20 20.62 5.03
C ILE A 453 13.97 20.92 3.55
N ASP A 454 14.12 19.93 2.67
CA ASP A 454 13.95 20.07 1.22
C ASP A 454 12.56 20.65 0.86
N PHE A 455 11.51 20.22 1.56
CA PHE A 455 10.16 20.75 1.33
C PHE A 455 9.98 22.18 1.83
N ILE A 456 10.61 22.54 2.95
CA ILE A 456 10.56 23.92 3.43
C ILE A 456 11.36 24.83 2.49
N GLU A 457 12.46 24.35 1.91
CA GLU A 457 13.16 25.05 0.83
C GLU A 457 12.28 25.24 -0.40
N GLU A 458 11.47 24.23 -0.79
CA GLU A 458 10.46 24.33 -1.86
C GLU A 458 9.41 25.42 -1.55
N ILE A 459 8.92 25.48 -0.31
CA ILE A 459 7.99 26.54 0.15
C ILE A 459 8.66 27.92 0.09
N ILE A 460 9.89 28.04 0.59
CA ILE A 460 10.66 29.30 0.56
C ILE A 460 10.83 29.77 -0.88
N GLN A 461 11.18 28.86 -1.79
CA GLN A 461 11.35 29.20 -3.20
C GLN A 461 10.03 29.65 -3.83
N TYR A 462 8.93 28.94 -3.58
CA TYR A 462 7.61 29.34 -4.07
C TYR A 462 7.19 30.74 -3.61
N ILE A 463 7.39 31.08 -2.33
CA ILE A 463 7.06 32.42 -1.81
C ILE A 463 7.92 33.50 -2.48
N ARG A 464 9.21 33.20 -2.76
CA ARG A 464 10.08 34.12 -3.51
C ARG A 464 9.63 34.29 -4.96
N ASP A 465 9.24 33.21 -5.63
CA ASP A 465 8.74 33.24 -7.01
C ASP A 465 7.45 34.08 -7.10
N VAL A 466 6.55 33.94 -6.12
CA VAL A 466 5.33 34.77 -6.00
C VAL A 466 5.69 36.25 -5.87
N LYS A 467 6.68 36.59 -5.03
CA LYS A 467 7.14 37.98 -4.86
C LYS A 467 7.70 38.54 -6.17
N GLU A 468 8.63 37.81 -6.81
CA GLU A 468 9.26 38.22 -8.06
C GLU A 468 8.24 38.38 -9.19
N TYR A 469 7.24 37.49 -9.25
CA TYR A 469 6.14 37.60 -10.20
C TYR A 469 5.33 38.89 -10.01
N LEU A 470 4.94 39.23 -8.78
CA LEU A 470 4.23 40.47 -8.49
C LEU A 470 5.06 41.72 -8.79
N GLU A 471 6.36 41.71 -8.49
CA GLU A 471 7.29 42.79 -8.85
C GLU A 471 7.36 42.98 -10.37
N SER A 472 7.42 41.88 -11.13
CA SER A 472 7.52 41.91 -12.59
C SER A 472 6.25 42.41 -13.29
N ARG A 473 5.08 42.13 -12.71
CA ARG A 473 3.78 42.59 -13.26
C ARG A 473 3.60 44.09 -13.09
N ASN A 474 4.10 44.66 -12.00
CA ASN A 474 3.97 46.09 -11.69
C ASN A 474 2.51 46.60 -11.73
N GLU A 475 1.56 45.72 -11.35
CA GLU A 475 0.13 46.02 -11.28
C GLU A 475 -0.22 46.63 -9.91
N SER A 476 -1.24 47.49 -9.89
CA SER A 476 -1.66 48.23 -8.70
C SER A 476 -3.16 48.08 -8.42
N THR A 477 -3.52 48.32 -7.17
CA THR A 477 -4.91 48.49 -6.71
C THR A 477 -5.59 49.65 -7.44
N LEU A 478 -6.88 49.51 -7.71
CA LEU A 478 -7.66 50.43 -8.53
C LEU A 478 -7.94 51.74 -7.80
N ASP A 479 -8.30 51.69 -6.52
CA ASP A 479 -8.68 52.88 -5.76
C ASP A 479 -7.48 53.48 -5.01
N THR A 480 -6.57 52.64 -4.48
CA THR A 480 -5.43 53.12 -3.66
C THR A 480 -4.11 53.30 -4.42
N ASN A 481 -4.01 52.86 -5.69
CA ASN A 481 -2.81 52.92 -6.53
C ASN A 481 -1.54 52.30 -5.89
N LYS A 482 -1.70 51.46 -4.86
CA LYS A 482 -0.59 50.70 -4.27
C LYS A 482 -0.27 49.51 -5.16
N LEU A 483 1.02 49.29 -5.44
CA LEU A 483 1.47 48.10 -6.14
C LEU A 483 1.10 46.84 -5.36
N TRP A 484 0.71 45.78 -6.04
CA TRP A 484 0.30 44.53 -5.39
C TRP A 484 1.44 43.89 -4.58
N VAL A 485 2.70 44.01 -5.03
CA VAL A 485 3.85 43.59 -4.23
C VAL A 485 3.94 44.36 -2.91
N ASP A 486 3.67 45.67 -2.91
CA ASP A 486 3.72 46.49 -1.70
C ASP A 486 2.55 46.18 -0.76
N VAL A 487 1.38 45.85 -1.33
CA VAL A 487 0.22 45.39 -0.54
C VAL A 487 0.53 44.08 0.18
N VAL A 488 1.12 43.10 -0.52
CA VAL A 488 1.32 41.74 -0.01
C VAL A 488 2.60 41.61 0.82
N PHE A 489 3.70 42.23 0.41
CA PHE A 489 5.04 42.07 0.99
C PHE A 489 5.59 43.36 1.64
N GLY A 490 4.90 44.50 1.54
CA GLY A 490 5.43 45.80 1.96
C GLY A 490 5.61 45.98 3.47
N ASP A 491 4.96 45.15 4.31
CA ASP A 491 5.21 45.12 5.75
C ASP A 491 6.52 44.39 6.13
N GLY A 492 7.13 43.68 5.16
CA GLY A 492 8.36 42.91 5.31
C GLY A 492 8.22 41.64 6.16
N LYS A 493 7.03 41.33 6.70
CA LYS A 493 6.84 40.21 7.63
C LYS A 493 7.01 38.86 6.95
N ILE A 494 6.38 38.68 5.79
CA ILE A 494 6.47 37.42 5.01
C ILE A 494 7.92 37.09 4.69
N MET A 495 8.69 38.08 4.21
CA MET A 495 10.10 37.87 3.88
C MET A 495 10.97 37.68 5.13
N LYS A 496 10.63 38.31 6.26
CA LYS A 496 11.31 38.06 7.52
C LYS A 496 11.13 36.61 7.99
N ASP A 497 9.93 36.06 7.88
CA ASP A 497 9.64 34.66 8.23
C ASP A 497 10.37 33.69 7.29
N VAL A 498 10.45 34.01 5.99
CA VAL A 498 11.26 33.27 5.00
C VAL A 498 12.74 33.25 5.37
N GLU A 499 13.32 34.40 5.74
CA GLU A 499 14.72 34.47 6.15
C GLU A 499 14.98 33.78 7.50
N LEU A 500 14.02 33.81 8.43
CA LEU A 500 14.10 33.04 9.68
C LEU A 500 14.13 31.53 9.40
N ALA A 501 13.26 31.04 8.51
CA ALA A 501 13.23 29.63 8.14
C ALA A 501 14.51 29.21 7.42
N LYS A 502 15.02 30.05 6.52
CA LYS A 502 16.30 29.83 5.84
C LYS A 502 17.46 29.80 6.83
N SER A 503 17.51 30.72 7.79
CA SER A 503 18.55 30.73 8.82
C SER A 503 18.51 29.47 9.70
N SER A 504 17.34 28.92 10.01
CA SER A 504 17.23 27.63 10.70
C SER A 504 17.82 26.51 9.85
N ILE A 505 17.46 26.45 8.57
CA ILE A 505 17.96 25.43 7.63
C ILE A 505 19.47 25.53 7.44
N ASP A 506 20.03 26.72 7.32
CA ASP A 506 21.49 26.96 7.18
C ASP A 506 22.26 26.48 8.43
N ASN A 507 21.62 26.50 9.61
CA ASN A 507 22.14 25.91 10.84
C ASN A 507 21.86 24.40 10.96
N ASN A 508 21.42 23.77 9.88
CA ASN A 508 20.96 22.38 9.79
C ASN A 508 19.73 22.10 10.67
N GLU A 509 19.00 23.09 11.17
CA GLU A 509 17.83 22.91 12.04
C GLU A 509 16.52 22.89 11.26
N VAL A 510 15.54 22.13 11.74
CA VAL A 510 14.19 22.19 11.17
C VAL A 510 13.47 23.40 11.77
N PRO A 511 12.91 24.31 10.95
CA PRO A 511 12.09 25.43 11.43
C PRO A 511 11.00 24.97 12.40
N SER A 512 10.61 25.81 13.35
CA SER A 512 9.58 25.45 14.34
C SER A 512 8.21 25.19 13.68
N GLU A 513 7.36 24.38 14.33
CA GLU A 513 6.00 24.06 13.84
C GLU A 513 5.18 25.34 13.58
N LEU A 514 5.34 26.36 14.44
CA LEU A 514 4.69 27.66 14.29
C LEU A 514 5.16 28.39 13.02
N LEU A 515 6.46 28.39 12.75
CA LEU A 515 7.03 29.03 11.57
C LEU A 515 6.62 28.29 10.30
N PHE A 516 6.69 26.96 10.29
CA PHE A 516 6.19 26.12 9.19
C PHE A 516 4.70 26.38 8.90
N THR A 517 3.85 26.37 9.92
CA THR A 517 2.41 26.64 9.78
C THR A 517 2.16 28.05 9.24
N THR A 518 2.97 29.03 9.64
CA THR A 518 2.89 30.40 9.13
C THR A 518 3.26 30.48 7.65
N LEU A 519 4.34 29.82 7.23
CA LEU A 519 4.72 29.73 5.81
C LEU A 519 3.62 29.03 4.98
N MET A 520 3.05 27.94 5.49
CA MET A 520 1.94 27.25 4.81
C MET A 520 0.68 28.11 4.67
N ARG A 521 0.37 28.98 5.65
CA ARG A 521 -0.71 29.97 5.51
C ARG A 521 -0.45 30.96 4.38
N TYR A 522 0.81 31.35 4.18
CA TYR A 522 1.18 32.19 3.03
C TYR A 522 0.95 31.44 1.72
N VAL A 523 1.41 30.19 1.62
CA VAL A 523 1.12 29.32 0.46
C VAL A 523 -0.37 29.22 0.20
N GLU A 524 -1.16 28.95 1.24
CA GLU A 524 -2.63 28.85 1.16
C GLU A 524 -3.24 30.14 0.60
N ALA A 525 -2.86 31.30 1.14
CA ALA A 525 -3.34 32.60 0.68
C ALA A 525 -3.02 32.86 -0.80
N PHE A 526 -1.92 32.33 -1.33
CA PHE A 526 -1.48 32.46 -2.73
C PHE A 526 -2.12 31.42 -3.68
N SER A 527 -2.74 30.36 -3.15
CA SER A 527 -3.20 29.22 -3.96
C SER A 527 -4.69 29.27 -4.33
N TYR A 528 -5.40 30.36 -4.01
CA TYR A 528 -6.81 30.49 -4.37
C TYR A 528 -6.97 30.94 -5.81
N ARG A 529 -7.75 30.18 -6.61
CA ARG A 529 -8.14 30.57 -7.97
C ARG A 529 -8.83 31.93 -8.08
N SER A 530 -9.42 32.41 -6.98
CA SER A 530 -10.07 33.72 -6.93
C SER A 530 -9.09 34.89 -6.77
N GLY A 531 -7.79 34.64 -6.67
CA GLY A 531 -6.76 35.62 -6.36
C GLY A 531 -6.21 35.51 -4.93
N ILE A 532 -5.18 36.30 -4.61
CA ILE A 532 -4.49 36.28 -3.31
C ILE A 532 -5.44 36.72 -2.20
N ARG A 533 -5.57 35.95 -1.11
CA ARG A 533 -6.44 36.25 0.04
C ARG A 533 -5.73 37.08 1.12
N LEU A 534 -6.00 38.39 1.17
CA LEU A 534 -5.37 39.33 2.11
C LEU A 534 -5.69 39.01 3.57
N LYS A 535 -6.92 38.60 3.86
CA LYS A 535 -7.36 38.25 5.22
C LYS A 535 -6.60 37.04 5.81
N LEU A 536 -6.24 36.05 4.98
CA LEU A 536 -5.45 34.89 5.42
C LEU A 536 -4.01 35.28 5.78
N LEU A 537 -3.49 36.33 5.14
CA LEU A 537 -2.20 36.94 5.46
C LEU A 537 -2.26 37.87 6.69
N GLY A 538 -3.47 38.17 7.19
CA GLY A 538 -3.67 39.16 8.25
C GLY A 538 -3.52 40.61 7.79
N LEU A 539 -3.64 40.85 6.48
CA LEU A 539 -3.54 42.17 5.85
C LEU A 539 -4.92 42.84 5.75
N PRO A 540 -4.99 44.19 5.76
CA PRO A 540 -6.25 44.91 5.59
C PRO A 540 -6.83 44.68 4.18
N ASN A 541 -8.15 44.86 4.05
CA ASN A 541 -8.80 44.87 2.74
C ASN A 541 -8.31 46.08 1.92
N GLU A 542 -8.09 45.88 0.62
CA GLU A 542 -7.78 46.94 -0.34
C GLU A 542 -8.95 47.05 -1.34
N ASP A 543 -9.29 48.27 -1.75
CA ASP A 543 -10.43 48.56 -2.65
C ASP A 543 -11.78 47.93 -2.18
N ASN A 544 -11.98 47.78 -0.86
CA ASN A 544 -13.10 47.07 -0.22
C ASN A 544 -13.19 45.55 -0.49
N TYR A 545 -12.17 44.94 -1.08
CA TYR A 545 -12.09 43.50 -1.33
C TYR A 545 -11.09 42.80 -0.40
N ASP A 546 -11.40 41.56 -0.04
CA ASP A 546 -10.53 40.70 0.79
C ASP A 546 -9.46 39.95 -0.04
N LYS A 547 -9.37 40.28 -1.32
CA LYS A 547 -8.58 39.55 -2.31
C LYS A 547 -8.03 40.44 -3.42
N LEU A 548 -6.89 40.06 -3.96
CA LEU A 548 -6.32 40.63 -5.19
C LEU A 548 -6.62 39.67 -6.35
N PRO A 549 -7.68 39.91 -7.15
CA PRO A 549 -8.07 39.02 -8.23
C PRO A 549 -7.01 39.00 -9.34
N ASP A 550 -6.83 37.83 -9.97
CA ASP A 550 -5.92 37.62 -11.11
C ASP A 550 -4.45 38.02 -10.84
N ALA A 551 -4.06 38.10 -9.56
CA ALA A 551 -2.73 38.53 -9.13
C ALA A 551 -1.61 37.54 -9.43
N LEU A 552 -1.93 36.26 -9.60
CA LEU A 552 -0.97 35.19 -9.86
C LEU A 552 -1.37 34.40 -11.11
N SER A 553 -0.38 33.78 -11.74
CA SER A 553 -0.61 32.86 -12.86
C SER A 553 -1.25 31.54 -12.39
N GLU A 554 -1.97 30.87 -13.28
CA GLU A 554 -2.57 29.55 -13.01
C GLU A 554 -1.50 28.51 -12.63
N ASP A 555 -0.27 28.64 -13.15
CA ASP A 555 0.84 27.74 -12.84
C ASP A 555 1.33 27.89 -11.39
N LEU A 556 1.49 29.13 -10.91
CA LEU A 556 1.84 29.40 -9.51
C LEU A 556 0.74 28.93 -8.57
N ILE A 557 -0.53 29.19 -8.93
CA ILE A 557 -1.69 28.70 -8.15
C ILE A 557 -1.65 27.18 -8.01
N LYS A 558 -1.44 26.45 -9.11
CA LYS A 558 -1.34 24.97 -9.09
C LYS A 558 -0.14 24.46 -8.32
N GLN A 559 1.00 25.14 -8.41
CA GLN A 559 2.18 24.79 -7.61
C GLN A 559 1.88 24.92 -6.11
N GLY A 560 1.25 26.02 -5.69
CA GLY A 560 0.79 26.21 -4.32
C GLY A 560 -0.24 25.18 -3.86
N GLU A 561 -1.24 24.86 -4.70
CA GLU A 561 -2.20 23.77 -4.44
C GLU A 561 -1.49 22.42 -4.22
N GLY A 562 -0.43 22.15 -5.00
CA GLY A 562 0.41 20.95 -4.85
C GLY A 562 1.18 20.89 -3.52
N LEU A 563 1.68 22.03 -3.03
CA LEU A 563 2.34 22.14 -1.73
C LEU A 563 1.33 21.94 -0.58
N ILE A 564 0.14 22.53 -0.67
CA ILE A 564 -0.94 22.34 0.31
C ILE A 564 -1.33 20.87 0.40
N GLY A 565 -1.41 20.18 -0.74
CA GLY A 565 -1.73 18.74 -0.79
C GLY A 565 -0.75 17.84 -0.02
N LYS A 566 0.46 18.33 0.30
CA LYS A 566 1.45 17.60 1.10
C LYS A 566 1.45 18.00 2.59
N MET A 567 0.78 19.09 2.99
CA MET A 567 0.88 19.70 4.32
C MET A 567 0.70 18.72 5.48
N ASP A 568 -0.27 17.82 5.39
CA ASP A 568 -0.60 16.87 6.46
C ASP A 568 0.56 15.91 6.79
N GLU A 569 1.35 15.50 5.78
CA GLU A 569 2.52 14.62 5.94
C GLU A 569 3.62 15.29 6.79
N TYR A 570 3.77 16.61 6.68
CA TYR A 570 4.79 17.39 7.37
C TYR A 570 4.32 17.84 8.76
N LEU A 571 3.03 18.15 8.93
CA LEU A 571 2.46 18.36 10.26
C LEU A 571 2.57 17.10 11.13
N ASN A 572 2.44 15.92 10.52
CA ASN A 572 2.66 14.63 11.19
C ASN A 572 4.11 14.48 11.72
N TYR A 573 5.11 15.07 11.07
CA TYR A 573 6.50 15.06 11.52
C TYR A 573 6.70 15.88 12.81
N TYR A 574 6.16 17.09 12.88
CA TYR A 574 6.27 17.94 14.07
C TYR A 574 5.66 17.30 15.32
N GLN A 575 4.56 16.58 15.15
CA GLN A 575 3.94 15.86 16.25
C GLN A 575 4.78 14.69 16.75
N SER A 576 5.45 13.99 15.83
CA SER A 576 6.42 12.97 16.21
C SER A 576 7.50 13.58 17.12
N ILE A 577 8.00 14.79 16.83
CA ILE A 577 8.98 15.50 17.66
C ILE A 577 8.44 15.72 19.07
N ASN A 578 7.21 16.23 19.19
CA ASN A 578 6.59 16.52 20.49
C ASN A 578 6.48 15.28 21.40
N LEU A 579 6.39 14.08 20.82
CA LEU A 579 6.30 12.81 21.56
C LEU A 579 7.66 12.12 21.79
N PHE A 580 8.77 12.73 21.38
CA PHE A 580 10.09 12.09 21.41
C PHE A 580 10.55 11.74 22.83
N ASP A 581 10.37 12.67 23.78
CA ASP A 581 10.80 12.45 25.17
C ASP A 581 9.96 11.38 25.87
N ILE A 582 8.65 11.34 25.61
CA ILE A 582 7.78 10.26 26.09
C ILE A 582 8.28 8.92 25.56
N ARG A 583 8.58 8.82 24.27
CA ARG A 583 9.05 7.57 23.67
C ARG A 583 10.44 7.16 24.15
N LYS A 584 11.35 8.09 24.44
CA LYS A 584 12.62 7.78 25.12
C LYS A 584 12.39 7.13 26.48
N ASN A 585 11.46 7.64 27.27
CA ASN A 585 11.12 7.06 28.58
C ASN A 585 10.47 5.68 28.44
N VAL A 586 9.60 5.50 27.45
CA VAL A 586 9.03 4.18 27.12
C VAL A 586 10.13 3.21 26.67
N ASN A 587 11.12 3.66 25.90
CA ASN A 587 12.24 2.83 25.46
C ASN A 587 12.99 2.21 26.65
N VAL A 588 13.29 2.99 27.68
CA VAL A 588 13.92 2.50 28.91
C VAL A 588 13.07 1.41 29.58
N PHE A 589 11.76 1.62 29.65
CA PHE A 589 10.82 0.64 30.22
C PHE A 589 10.76 -0.65 29.39
N LEU A 590 10.72 -0.55 28.06
CA LEU A 590 10.73 -1.70 27.16
C LEU A 590 12.03 -2.49 27.27
N GLN A 591 13.18 -1.82 27.38
CA GLN A 591 14.47 -2.48 27.60
C GLN A 591 14.48 -3.28 28.89
N GLN A 592 13.96 -2.72 29.99
CA GLN A 592 13.84 -3.44 31.26
C GLN A 592 12.94 -4.67 31.13
N HIS A 593 11.79 -4.54 30.46
CA HIS A 593 10.89 -5.67 30.21
C HIS A 593 11.57 -6.79 29.42
N ILE A 594 12.29 -6.45 28.34
CA ILE A 594 13.04 -7.42 27.52
C ILE A 594 14.15 -8.08 28.32
N SER A 595 14.88 -7.34 29.16
CA SER A 595 15.87 -7.91 30.07
C SER A 595 15.26 -8.91 31.05
N ASN A 596 14.08 -8.62 31.59
CA ASN A 596 13.38 -9.57 32.48
C ASN A 596 12.99 -10.86 31.74
N LEU A 597 12.49 -10.76 30.51
CA LEU A 597 12.19 -11.94 29.66
C LEU A 597 13.45 -12.76 29.33
N MET A 598 14.60 -12.12 29.18
CA MET A 598 15.90 -12.79 29.04
C MET A 598 16.25 -13.58 30.30
N ASP A 599 16.14 -12.96 31.47
CA ASP A 599 16.41 -13.62 32.76
C ASP A 599 15.47 -14.80 32.99
N GLU A 600 14.18 -14.67 32.66
CA GLU A 600 13.20 -15.77 32.71
C GLU A 600 13.61 -16.93 31.78
N THR A 601 13.97 -16.64 30.52
CA THR A 601 14.40 -17.65 29.54
C THR A 601 15.65 -18.41 30.00
N VAL A 602 16.61 -17.71 30.61
CA VAL A 602 17.81 -18.31 31.21
C VAL A 602 17.43 -19.19 32.39
N ASN A 603 16.57 -18.71 33.29
CA ASN A 603 16.11 -19.45 34.46
C ASN A 603 15.31 -20.72 34.10
N GLU A 604 14.46 -20.67 33.08
CA GLU A 604 13.76 -21.85 32.55
C GLU A 604 14.73 -22.90 32.02
N SER A 605 15.76 -22.47 31.30
CA SER A 605 16.78 -23.37 30.75
C SER A 605 17.61 -24.01 31.86
N ILE A 606 17.94 -23.25 32.92
CA ILE A 606 18.61 -23.78 34.12
C ILE A 606 17.71 -24.82 34.81
N LYS A 607 16.41 -24.56 34.96
CA LYS A 607 15.46 -25.52 35.53
C LYS A 607 15.36 -26.79 34.69
N ALA A 608 15.31 -26.68 33.36
CA ALA A 608 15.29 -27.82 32.45
C ALA A 608 16.57 -28.67 32.60
N ILE A 609 17.75 -28.04 32.64
CA ILE A 609 19.03 -28.74 32.89
C ILE A 609 19.03 -29.43 34.26
N ASN A 610 18.50 -28.79 35.30
CA ASN A 610 18.43 -29.39 36.63
C ASN A 610 17.44 -30.56 36.70
N ASN A 611 16.32 -30.50 35.99
CA ASN A 611 15.37 -31.60 35.90
C ASN A 611 15.98 -32.81 35.17
N LEU A 612 16.69 -32.58 34.06
CA LEU A 612 17.45 -33.63 33.37
C LEU A 612 18.48 -34.26 34.32
N ARG A 613 19.26 -33.45 35.04
CA ARG A 613 20.21 -33.95 36.05
C ARG A 613 19.54 -34.82 37.11
N LEU A 614 18.37 -34.41 37.64
CA LEU A 614 17.64 -35.18 38.64
C LEU A 614 17.07 -36.50 38.08
N GLN A 615 16.59 -36.49 36.84
CA GLN A 615 16.11 -37.68 36.14
C GLN A 615 17.23 -38.73 36.01
N PHE A 616 18.43 -38.31 35.59
CA PHE A 616 19.58 -39.20 35.44
C PHE A 616 20.27 -39.56 36.77
N LEU A 617 20.06 -38.80 37.85
CA LEU A 617 20.54 -39.14 39.21
C LEU A 617 19.64 -40.16 39.93
N GLY A 618 18.39 -40.31 39.51
CA GLY A 618 17.41 -41.24 40.12
C GLY A 618 17.51 -42.69 39.64
N GLU A 619 18.28 -42.96 38.58
CA GLU A 619 18.49 -44.30 38.04
C GLU A 619 19.73 -44.94 38.70
N SER A 620 19.53 -46.04 39.43
CA SER A 620 20.65 -46.85 39.92
C SER A 620 21.29 -47.60 38.74
N ILE A 621 22.39 -47.09 38.21
CA ILE A 621 23.01 -47.59 36.97
C ILE A 621 24.29 -48.39 37.29
N GLU A 622 24.41 -49.60 36.75
CA GLU A 622 25.63 -50.42 36.78
C GLU A 622 26.75 -49.81 35.92
N CYS A 623 28.02 -49.92 36.33
CA CYS A 623 29.19 -49.26 35.72
C CYS A 623 29.28 -49.35 34.19
N GLU A 624 28.85 -50.45 33.56
CA GLU A 624 28.95 -50.64 32.10
C GLU A 624 27.89 -49.86 31.29
N ARG A 625 26.80 -49.41 31.91
CA ARG A 625 25.78 -48.55 31.27
C ARG A 625 26.00 -47.07 31.53
N GLN A 626 26.98 -46.73 32.37
CA GLN A 626 27.22 -45.38 32.84
C GLN A 626 27.72 -44.45 31.72
N GLU A 627 28.57 -44.94 30.81
CA GLU A 627 29.03 -44.16 29.65
C GLU A 627 27.89 -43.82 28.68
N PHE A 628 27.04 -44.79 28.34
CA PHE A 628 25.90 -44.58 27.43
C PHE A 628 24.86 -43.60 28.02
N VAL A 629 24.57 -43.70 29.32
CA VAL A 629 23.66 -42.76 30.00
C VAL A 629 24.28 -41.37 30.11
N THR A 630 25.61 -41.28 30.28
CA THR A 630 26.33 -39.99 30.29
C THR A 630 26.32 -39.33 28.91
N GLU A 631 26.49 -40.09 27.82
CA GLU A 631 26.38 -39.58 26.45
C GLU A 631 24.96 -39.11 26.11
N GLN A 632 23.92 -39.84 26.52
CA GLN A 632 22.53 -39.40 26.38
C GLN A 632 22.25 -38.12 27.16
N MET A 633 22.69 -38.05 28.42
CA MET A 633 22.54 -36.84 29.24
C MET A 633 23.27 -35.63 28.63
N ILE A 634 24.48 -35.81 28.11
CA ILE A 634 25.23 -34.74 27.42
C ILE A 634 24.48 -34.29 26.16
N SER A 635 23.98 -35.22 25.35
CA SER A 635 23.21 -34.91 24.14
C SER A 635 21.93 -34.11 24.46
N GLU A 636 21.17 -34.50 25.49
CA GLU A 636 19.94 -33.79 25.89
C GLU A 636 20.24 -32.42 26.53
N ILE A 637 21.33 -32.30 27.29
CA ILE A 637 21.80 -31.01 27.80
C ILE A 637 22.26 -30.11 26.65
N ASP A 638 23.01 -30.64 25.68
CA ASP A 638 23.45 -29.92 24.49
C ASP A 638 22.26 -29.44 23.66
N GLU A 639 21.17 -30.20 23.58
CA GLU A 639 19.93 -29.71 22.96
C GLU A 639 19.32 -28.53 23.71
N VAL A 640 19.29 -28.55 25.04
CA VAL A 640 18.76 -27.44 25.85
C VAL A 640 19.68 -26.21 25.73
N VAL A 641 21.00 -26.41 25.75
CA VAL A 641 22.01 -25.35 25.57
C VAL A 641 21.94 -24.79 24.15
N ASN A 642 21.78 -25.62 23.12
CA ASN A 642 21.60 -25.16 21.74
C ASN A 642 20.28 -24.41 21.56
N ARG A 643 19.19 -24.85 22.21
CA ARG A 643 17.91 -24.12 22.23
C ARG A 643 18.07 -22.76 22.92
N LEU A 644 18.69 -22.69 24.09
CA LEU A 644 19.00 -21.43 24.79
C LEU A 644 19.91 -20.54 23.94
N SER A 645 20.98 -21.11 23.39
CA SER A 645 21.93 -20.38 22.53
C SER A 645 21.25 -19.85 21.28
N ASN A 646 20.35 -20.61 20.64
CA ASN A 646 19.57 -20.13 19.50
C ASN A 646 18.58 -19.05 19.90
N ARG A 647 17.86 -19.21 21.02
CA ARG A 647 16.94 -18.18 21.55
C ARG A 647 17.69 -16.87 21.82
N LEU A 648 18.84 -16.93 22.49
CA LEU A 648 19.67 -15.77 22.82
C LEU A 648 20.43 -15.18 21.60
N LYS A 649 20.98 -16.01 20.70
CA LYS A 649 21.70 -15.57 19.49
C LYS A 649 20.77 -14.95 18.44
N ASN A 650 19.48 -15.29 18.46
CA ASN A 650 18.51 -14.77 17.51
C ASN A 650 18.04 -13.33 17.82
N GLN A 651 18.55 -12.66 18.86
CA GLN A 651 17.82 -11.52 19.44
C GLN A 651 18.57 -10.22 19.71
N TYR A 652 19.88 -10.12 19.51
CA TYR A 652 20.51 -8.82 19.36
C TYR A 652 21.84 -9.00 18.65
N ILE A 653 21.87 -8.68 17.37
CA ILE A 653 23.13 -8.49 16.68
C ILE A 653 23.50 -7.04 16.93
N GLY A 654 24.38 -6.84 17.91
CA GLY A 654 24.82 -5.51 18.30
C GLY A 654 25.29 -4.74 17.08
N ARG A 655 24.57 -3.67 16.73
CA ARG A 655 24.87 -2.87 15.55
C ARG A 655 26.31 -2.37 15.56
N THR A 656 26.81 -1.99 16.74
CA THR A 656 28.20 -1.61 16.96
C THR A 656 29.18 -2.73 16.66
N GLU A 657 28.87 -3.99 17.02
CA GLU A 657 29.72 -5.14 16.71
C GLU A 657 29.75 -5.44 15.21
N ILE A 658 28.63 -5.24 14.51
CA ILE A 658 28.54 -5.38 13.06
C ILE A 658 29.30 -4.27 12.35
N GLU A 659 29.17 -3.03 12.80
CA GLU A 659 29.94 -1.91 12.27
C GLU A 659 31.44 -2.14 12.49
N MET A 660 31.85 -2.68 13.64
CA MET A 660 33.24 -3.11 13.89
C MET A 660 33.68 -4.25 12.97
N TYR A 661 32.82 -5.25 12.75
CA TYR A 661 33.09 -6.36 11.83
C TYR A 661 33.27 -5.87 10.39
N ILE A 662 32.36 -5.01 9.91
CA ILE A 662 32.43 -4.39 8.58
C ILE A 662 33.69 -3.53 8.46
N ALA A 663 34.04 -2.76 9.49
CA ALA A 663 35.27 -1.97 9.50
C ALA A 663 36.53 -2.86 9.39
N ASN A 664 36.53 -4.03 10.02
CA ASN A 664 37.64 -4.99 9.89
C ASN A 664 37.68 -5.63 8.49
N LEU A 665 36.54 -6.03 7.92
CA LEU A 665 36.47 -6.51 6.54
C LEU A 665 37.02 -5.49 5.54
N GLN A 666 36.64 -4.21 5.70
CA GLN A 666 37.18 -3.14 4.86
C GLN A 666 38.69 -3.00 4.98
N LYS A 667 39.24 -3.06 6.20
CA LYS A 667 40.70 -3.02 6.44
C LYS A 667 41.40 -4.20 5.77
N GLU A 668 40.86 -5.41 5.91
CA GLU A 668 41.42 -6.62 5.29
C GLU A 668 41.38 -6.52 3.77
N PHE A 669 40.27 -6.10 3.20
CA PHE A 669 40.11 -5.91 1.77
C PHE A 669 41.10 -4.87 1.22
N ILE A 670 41.21 -3.70 1.87
CA ILE A 670 42.19 -2.66 1.53
C ILE A 670 43.62 -3.21 1.57
N ARG A 671 43.97 -4.00 2.59
CA ARG A 671 45.29 -4.61 2.74
C ARG A 671 45.57 -5.63 1.63
N ASN A 672 44.61 -6.49 1.33
CA ASN A 672 44.74 -7.57 0.35
C ASN A 672 44.98 -7.02 -1.06
N TYR A 673 44.30 -5.92 -1.42
CA TYR A 673 44.40 -5.29 -2.75
C TYR A 673 45.26 -4.03 -2.79
N ARG A 674 45.95 -3.70 -1.68
CA ARG A 674 46.87 -2.55 -1.56
C ARG A 674 46.27 -1.22 -2.03
N ILE A 675 45.01 -0.96 -1.67
CA ILE A 675 44.28 0.24 -2.08
C ILE A 675 44.71 1.42 -1.18
N HIS A 676 44.95 2.59 -1.76
CA HIS A 676 45.33 3.77 -0.98
C HIS A 676 44.08 4.52 -0.49
N VAL A 677 43.77 4.39 0.80
CA VAL A 677 42.55 4.93 1.42
C VAL A 677 42.86 5.61 2.76
N PRO A 678 42.48 6.88 2.97
CA PRO A 678 42.63 7.54 4.27
C PRO A 678 41.85 6.79 5.37
N ASN A 679 42.48 6.59 6.53
CA ASN A 679 41.88 5.94 7.72
C ASN A 679 41.46 4.46 7.54
N ASN A 680 41.89 3.79 6.47
CA ASN A 680 41.54 2.38 6.17
C ASN A 680 40.02 2.09 6.17
N ASN A 681 39.23 3.02 5.66
CA ASN A 681 37.77 2.89 5.57
C ASN A 681 37.34 3.29 4.16
N LEU A 682 36.74 2.38 3.39
CA LEU A 682 36.32 2.67 2.00
C LEU A 682 35.13 3.63 1.98
N ILE A 683 34.26 3.59 2.99
CA ILE A 683 33.06 4.43 3.06
C ILE A 683 33.45 5.90 3.20
N THR A 684 34.57 6.24 3.84
CA THR A 684 35.01 7.64 3.96
C THR A 684 35.46 8.25 2.62
N MET A 685 35.68 7.44 1.58
CA MET A 685 35.92 7.93 0.22
C MET A 685 34.64 8.35 -0.50
N LEU A 686 33.47 8.02 0.05
CA LEU A 686 32.19 8.44 -0.50
C LEU A 686 31.88 9.90 -0.11
N PRO A 687 31.05 10.61 -0.88
CA PRO A 687 30.51 11.91 -0.49
C PRO A 687 29.82 11.85 0.87
N ALA A 688 30.04 12.87 1.72
CA ALA A 688 29.55 12.90 3.11
C ALA A 688 28.04 12.64 3.21
N GLU A 689 27.25 13.17 2.29
CA GLU A 689 25.80 13.02 2.20
C GLU A 689 25.31 11.56 2.03
N ILE A 690 26.14 10.64 1.52
CA ILE A 690 25.76 9.23 1.33
C ILE A 690 26.49 8.25 2.25
N GLN A 691 27.43 8.74 3.09
CA GLN A 691 28.24 7.87 3.95
C GLN A 691 27.37 7.14 4.98
N GLN A 692 26.51 7.88 5.68
CA GLN A 692 25.69 7.31 6.76
C GLN A 692 24.69 6.28 6.22
N ASP A 693 24.05 6.56 5.09
CA ASP A 693 23.13 5.64 4.45
C ASP A 693 23.83 4.36 3.99
N CYS A 694 25.02 4.47 3.41
CA CYS A 694 25.84 3.32 3.08
C CYS A 694 26.15 2.46 4.31
N VAL A 695 26.59 3.06 5.42
CA VAL A 695 26.83 2.32 6.68
C VAL A 695 25.55 1.65 7.16
N ASN A 696 24.43 2.37 7.19
CA ASN A 696 23.14 1.86 7.64
C ASN A 696 22.71 0.63 6.85
N TYR A 697 22.76 0.70 5.52
CA TYR A 697 22.31 -0.39 4.66
C TYR A 697 23.24 -1.60 4.69
N VAL A 698 24.57 -1.41 4.72
CA VAL A 698 25.52 -2.54 4.84
C VAL A 698 25.38 -3.22 6.20
N SER A 699 25.28 -2.44 7.29
CA SER A 699 25.05 -3.00 8.63
C SER A 699 23.72 -3.74 8.72
N THR A 700 22.65 -3.18 8.14
CA THR A 700 21.33 -3.83 8.10
C THR A 700 21.38 -5.13 7.29
N SER A 701 22.06 -5.13 6.13
CA SER A 701 22.26 -6.34 5.31
C SER A 701 22.90 -7.47 6.12
N GLU A 702 23.99 -7.16 6.83
CA GLU A 702 24.74 -8.14 7.60
C GLU A 702 23.97 -8.65 8.83
N ILE A 703 23.26 -7.75 9.51
CA ILE A 703 22.36 -8.11 10.62
C ILE A 703 21.30 -9.11 10.13
N VAL A 704 20.61 -8.80 9.05
CA VAL A 704 19.57 -9.67 8.49
C VAL A 704 20.17 -10.99 7.98
N PHE A 705 21.33 -10.95 7.33
CA PHE A 705 22.03 -12.16 6.85
C PHE A 705 22.34 -13.12 8.01
N ARG A 706 22.88 -12.61 9.12
CA ARG A 706 23.21 -13.41 10.29
C ARG A 706 21.97 -13.94 10.99
N MET A 707 20.92 -13.13 11.12
CA MET A 707 19.63 -13.57 11.66
C MET A 707 19.07 -14.76 10.86
N LEU A 708 19.08 -14.68 9.53
CA LEU A 708 18.57 -15.75 8.65
C LEU A 708 19.47 -16.98 8.66
N SER A 709 20.80 -16.79 8.66
CA SER A 709 21.79 -17.87 8.65
C SER A 709 21.80 -18.72 9.92
N ASN A 710 21.34 -18.16 11.04
CA ASN A 710 21.31 -18.84 12.33
C ASN A 710 20.03 -19.64 12.58
N ARG A 711 19.06 -19.60 11.64
CA ARG A 711 17.83 -20.37 11.75
C ARG A 711 18.01 -21.84 11.36
N ASN A 712 17.21 -22.70 11.97
CA ASN A 712 17.22 -24.15 11.71
C ASN A 712 16.71 -24.51 10.30
N ASP A 713 15.86 -23.68 9.72
CA ASP A 713 15.26 -23.84 8.38
C ASP A 713 16.04 -23.10 7.27
N LYS A 714 17.25 -22.59 7.55
CA LYS A 714 18.03 -21.72 6.64
C LYS A 714 18.19 -22.22 5.20
N GLU A 715 18.19 -23.53 4.97
CA GLU A 715 18.32 -24.10 3.63
C GLU A 715 17.04 -23.94 2.77
N GLN A 716 15.93 -23.55 3.39
CA GLN A 716 14.63 -23.31 2.77
C GLN A 716 14.22 -21.83 2.82
N LEU A 717 15.04 -20.97 3.44
CA LEU A 717 14.74 -19.55 3.64
C LEU A 717 15.15 -18.70 2.45
N ASP A 718 14.35 -17.66 2.21
CA ASP A 718 14.70 -16.60 1.29
C ASP A 718 15.66 -15.59 1.94
N PHE A 719 16.87 -15.49 1.39
CA PHE A 719 17.89 -14.52 1.83
C PHE A 719 17.79 -13.16 1.14
N SER A 720 16.81 -12.98 0.25
CA SER A 720 16.53 -11.70 -0.42
C SER A 720 16.42 -10.51 0.54
N PRO A 721 15.80 -10.62 1.75
CA PRO A 721 15.77 -9.54 2.73
C PRO A 721 17.16 -9.04 3.17
N ALA A 722 18.17 -9.92 3.20
CA ALA A 722 19.55 -9.52 3.51
C ALA A 722 20.23 -8.84 2.31
N LEU A 723 19.86 -9.23 1.08
CA LEU A 723 20.44 -8.68 -0.15
C LEU A 723 19.81 -7.35 -0.57
N ILE A 724 18.55 -7.09 -0.23
CA ILE A 724 17.84 -5.85 -0.59
C ILE A 724 18.59 -4.60 -0.09
N PRO A 725 18.97 -4.46 1.20
CA PRO A 725 19.75 -3.33 1.67
C PRO A 725 21.08 -3.17 0.89
N LEU A 726 21.75 -4.27 0.58
CA LEU A 726 22.99 -4.25 -0.19
C LEU A 726 22.77 -3.72 -1.63
N THR A 727 21.69 -4.14 -2.30
CA THR A 727 21.32 -3.58 -3.62
C THR A 727 20.96 -2.10 -3.54
N LYS A 728 20.43 -1.61 -2.41
CA LYS A 728 20.18 -0.18 -2.20
C LYS A 728 21.45 0.63 -2.04
N VAL A 729 22.50 0.10 -1.41
CA VAL A 729 23.84 0.72 -1.42
C VAL A 729 24.34 0.87 -2.85
N LEU A 730 24.24 -0.19 -3.66
CA LEU A 730 24.70 -0.17 -5.04
C LEU A 730 23.86 0.80 -5.90
N GLU A 731 22.54 0.82 -5.73
CA GLU A 731 21.64 1.78 -6.38
C GLU A 731 21.96 3.22 -6.00
N LEU A 732 22.23 3.49 -4.72
CA LEU A 732 22.62 4.82 -4.21
C LEU A 732 23.91 5.31 -4.87
N LEU A 733 24.95 4.46 -4.89
CA LEU A 733 26.24 4.76 -5.49
C LEU A 733 26.13 4.99 -7.00
N LEU A 734 25.38 4.15 -7.70
CA LEU A 734 25.21 4.30 -9.15
C LEU A 734 24.30 5.48 -9.52
N ASN A 735 23.33 5.84 -8.68
CA ASN A 735 22.56 7.07 -8.84
C ASN A 735 23.41 8.33 -8.61
N TYR A 736 24.40 8.26 -7.71
CA TYR A 736 25.38 9.33 -7.57
C TYR A 736 26.20 9.51 -8.86
N VAL A 737 26.64 8.41 -9.47
CA VAL A 737 27.30 8.41 -10.78
C VAL A 737 26.36 8.97 -11.85
N PHE A 738 25.12 8.48 -11.91
CA PHE A 738 24.08 8.95 -12.84
C PHE A 738 23.91 10.46 -12.79
N LYS A 739 23.75 11.04 -11.59
CA LYS A 739 23.58 12.49 -11.39
C LYS A 739 24.72 13.29 -12.01
N LYS A 740 25.96 12.81 -11.89
CA LYS A 740 27.17 13.44 -12.44
C LYS A 740 27.42 13.20 -13.93
N MET A 741 26.86 12.14 -14.51
CA MET A 741 27.01 11.87 -15.95
C MET A 741 26.22 12.86 -16.79
N ASN A 742 26.79 13.29 -17.91
CA ASN A 742 26.14 14.21 -18.85
C ASN A 742 25.29 13.43 -19.85
N ILE A 743 24.13 12.97 -19.38
CA ILE A 743 23.23 12.12 -20.16
C ILE A 743 22.29 13.01 -20.96
N ILE A 744 22.42 12.92 -22.28
CA ILE A 744 21.67 13.70 -23.27
C ILE A 744 20.81 12.74 -24.09
N GLU A 745 19.57 13.15 -24.38
CA GLU A 745 18.61 12.40 -25.20
C GLU A 745 19.06 12.40 -26.67
N TYR A 746 19.10 11.22 -27.30
CA TYR A 746 19.51 11.11 -28.71
C TYR A 746 18.30 11.13 -29.65
N PRO A 747 18.41 11.74 -30.85
CA PRO A 747 17.37 11.66 -31.88
C PRO A 747 17.05 10.22 -32.31
N GLU A 748 18.02 9.32 -32.21
CA GLU A 748 17.94 7.92 -32.64
C GLU A 748 17.35 6.99 -31.55
N MET A 749 17.10 7.50 -30.34
CA MET A 749 16.46 6.73 -29.26
C MET A 749 14.97 6.47 -29.51
N ASP A 750 14.30 7.27 -30.36
CA ASP A 750 12.86 7.12 -30.67
C ASP A 750 12.57 6.13 -31.81
N ASP A 751 13.51 5.93 -32.75
CA ASP A 751 13.26 5.18 -33.98
C ASP A 751 13.91 3.79 -33.97
N LYS A 752 13.29 2.84 -33.25
CA LYS A 752 13.09 1.42 -33.65
C LYS A 752 12.53 0.59 -32.50
N ILE A 753 11.74 -0.41 -32.89
CA ILE A 753 10.87 -1.36 -32.15
C ILE A 753 11.41 -2.01 -30.85
N ASN A 754 12.63 -1.70 -30.39
CA ASN A 754 13.19 -2.18 -29.11
C ASN A 754 13.66 -1.09 -28.13
N ASN A 755 13.56 0.22 -28.47
CA ASN A 755 14.21 1.30 -27.69
C ASN A 755 13.29 2.13 -26.78
N LYS A 756 11.96 1.97 -26.82
CA LYS A 756 11.03 2.70 -25.93
C LYS A 756 11.35 2.54 -24.43
N GLY A 757 11.94 1.40 -24.04
CA GLY A 757 12.37 1.15 -22.67
C GLY A 757 13.54 2.04 -22.22
N VAL A 758 14.53 2.29 -23.08
CA VAL A 758 15.78 2.97 -22.71
C VAL A 758 15.56 4.46 -22.41
N ARG A 759 14.76 5.15 -23.24
CA ARG A 759 14.36 6.55 -23.00
C ARG A 759 13.64 6.70 -21.67
N SER A 760 12.64 5.84 -21.43
CA SER A 760 11.83 5.86 -20.22
C SER A 760 12.60 5.61 -18.93
N TYR A 761 13.79 4.98 -19.00
CA TYR A 761 14.61 4.73 -17.84
C TYR A 761 15.34 5.97 -17.34
N TYR A 762 15.77 6.86 -18.24
CA TYR A 762 16.68 7.97 -17.90
C TYR A 762 16.03 9.35 -17.99
N PHE A 763 14.94 9.48 -18.76
CA PHE A 763 14.24 10.74 -19.00
C PHE A 763 12.77 10.67 -18.55
N ASP A 764 12.24 11.79 -18.08
CA ASP A 764 10.82 11.95 -17.75
C ASP A 764 9.95 12.13 -19.01
N SER A 765 8.64 12.29 -18.83
CA SER A 765 7.69 12.50 -19.94
C SER A 765 8.00 13.77 -20.75
N ASN A 766 8.72 14.73 -20.18
CA ASN A 766 9.09 16.01 -20.77
C ASN A 766 10.50 15.99 -21.39
N GLY A 767 11.16 14.84 -21.46
CA GLY A 767 12.52 14.69 -22.00
C GLY A 767 13.63 15.19 -21.05
N ARG A 768 13.30 15.51 -19.79
CA ARG A 768 14.30 15.93 -18.80
C ARG A 768 14.93 14.72 -18.12
N LYS A 769 16.24 14.78 -17.87
CA LYS A 769 16.97 13.75 -17.12
C LYS A 769 16.31 13.56 -15.74
N LYS A 770 15.99 12.32 -15.40
CA LYS A 770 15.42 11.97 -14.08
C LYS A 770 16.39 12.33 -12.96
N VAL A 771 15.86 12.57 -11.76
CA VAL A 771 16.66 12.85 -10.56
C VAL A 771 17.30 11.56 -10.00
N SER A 772 16.63 10.42 -10.18
CA SER A 772 17.10 9.09 -9.82
C SER A 772 16.46 8.02 -10.71
N ILE A 773 17.08 6.84 -10.77
CA ILE A 773 16.65 5.70 -11.57
C ILE A 773 16.81 4.39 -10.77
N GLU A 774 16.05 3.37 -11.14
CA GLU A 774 16.08 2.06 -10.48
C GLU A 774 17.43 1.32 -10.67
N PHE A 775 17.75 0.37 -9.79
CA PHE A 775 19.01 -0.40 -9.84
C PHE A 775 19.30 -1.08 -11.19
N GLY A 776 18.27 -1.62 -11.86
CA GLY A 776 18.43 -2.22 -13.20
C GLY A 776 18.95 -1.22 -14.24
N PRO A 777 18.23 -0.11 -14.47
CA PRO A 777 18.70 1.05 -15.22
C PRO A 777 20.08 1.59 -14.80
N CYS A 778 20.38 1.63 -13.50
CA CYS A 778 21.71 2.00 -12.98
C CYS A 778 22.83 1.09 -13.51
N ILE A 779 22.64 -0.24 -13.50
CA ILE A 779 23.62 -1.18 -14.04
C ILE A 779 23.81 -0.92 -15.53
N TYR A 780 22.71 -0.66 -16.26
CA TYR A 780 22.78 -0.36 -17.68
C TYR A 780 23.52 0.95 -17.99
N LEU A 781 23.69 1.88 -17.05
CA LEU A 781 24.56 3.05 -17.27
C LEU A 781 26.00 2.62 -17.58
N LEU A 782 26.49 1.57 -16.92
CA LEU A 782 27.85 1.05 -17.09
C LEU A 782 28.02 0.16 -18.34
N CYS A 783 26.93 -0.07 -19.09
CA CYS A 783 26.90 -1.00 -20.21
C CYS A 783 26.87 -0.28 -21.56
N ASP A 784 27.52 -0.86 -22.57
CA ASP A 784 27.41 -0.40 -23.97
C ASP A 784 26.52 -1.30 -24.83
N GLY A 785 26.00 -2.38 -24.24
CA GLY A 785 25.13 -3.35 -24.89
C GLY A 785 25.01 -4.64 -24.08
N GLN A 786 24.52 -5.71 -24.70
CA GLN A 786 24.57 -7.04 -24.09
C GLN A 786 25.99 -7.58 -24.11
N ILE A 787 26.49 -8.15 -23.01
CA ILE A 787 27.81 -8.77 -22.95
C ILE A 787 27.71 -10.23 -23.39
N ARG A 788 28.50 -10.61 -24.40
CA ARG A 788 28.80 -11.98 -24.80
C ARG A 788 29.96 -12.53 -24.00
N VAL A 789 29.81 -13.79 -23.61
CA VAL A 789 30.86 -14.58 -22.95
C VAL A 789 31.30 -15.64 -23.94
N SER A 790 32.55 -15.56 -24.40
CA SER A 790 33.22 -16.59 -25.20
C SER A 790 34.30 -17.28 -24.39
N LYS A 791 34.64 -18.50 -24.78
CA LYS A 791 35.76 -19.24 -24.21
C LYS A 791 36.81 -19.46 -25.28
N HIS A 792 38.01 -18.94 -25.06
CA HIS A 792 39.15 -19.14 -25.96
C HIS A 792 40.29 -19.79 -25.16
N ASN A 793 40.72 -20.99 -25.57
CA ASN A 793 41.82 -21.75 -24.93
C ASN A 793 41.70 -21.93 -23.40
N GLY A 794 40.49 -22.10 -22.86
CA GLY A 794 40.28 -22.28 -21.42
C GLY A 794 39.98 -21.01 -20.65
N ASN A 795 40.30 -19.83 -21.20
CA ASN A 795 40.06 -18.53 -20.58
C ASN A 795 38.73 -17.91 -21.04
N ILE A 796 38.11 -17.14 -20.15
CA ILE A 796 36.90 -16.38 -20.45
C ILE A 796 37.27 -15.09 -21.16
N GLU A 797 36.61 -14.83 -22.27
CA GLU A 797 36.69 -13.58 -23.02
C GLU A 797 35.32 -12.90 -23.02
N LEU A 798 35.29 -11.62 -22.68
CA LEU A 798 34.07 -10.81 -22.63
C LEU A 798 34.09 -9.82 -23.79
N SER A 799 32.98 -9.72 -24.52
CA SER A 799 32.83 -8.76 -25.62
C SER A 799 31.41 -8.20 -25.69
N TRP A 800 31.22 -6.99 -26.20
CA TRP A 800 29.90 -6.41 -26.41
C TRP A 800 29.24 -7.01 -27.66
N HIS A 801 28.00 -7.45 -27.55
CA HIS A 801 27.27 -8.11 -28.65
C HIS A 801 26.90 -7.13 -29.78
N LYS A 802 26.53 -5.91 -29.41
CA LYS A 802 26.17 -4.82 -30.30
C LYS A 802 26.57 -3.53 -29.61
N GLU A 803 27.37 -2.71 -30.28
CA GLU A 803 27.67 -1.36 -29.82
C GLU A 803 26.49 -0.44 -30.16
N TYR A 804 26.10 0.41 -29.21
CA TYR A 804 24.88 1.23 -29.31
C TYR A 804 25.02 2.34 -30.36
N ILE A 805 26.22 2.89 -30.51
CA ILE A 805 26.61 3.88 -31.53
C ILE A 805 27.67 3.18 -32.40
N ASN A 806 27.59 3.25 -33.73
CA ASN A 806 28.53 2.62 -34.68
C ASN A 806 30.01 2.72 -34.23
N GLY A 807 30.56 1.71 -33.54
CA GLY A 807 31.97 1.69 -33.14
C GLY A 807 32.32 2.36 -31.80
N SER A 808 31.37 2.90 -31.01
CA SER A 808 31.67 3.79 -29.87
C SER A 808 30.94 3.43 -28.56
N SER A 809 31.64 3.60 -27.43
CA SER A 809 31.11 3.40 -26.07
C SER A 809 30.09 4.47 -25.69
N ARG A 810 28.90 4.04 -25.27
CA ARG A 810 27.84 4.90 -24.74
C ARG A 810 28.21 5.45 -23.38
N PHE A 811 28.83 4.63 -22.54
CA PHE A 811 29.33 5.06 -21.24
C PHE A 811 30.31 6.23 -21.37
N ASP A 812 31.24 6.13 -22.32
CA ASP A 812 32.25 7.16 -22.57
C ASP A 812 31.59 8.44 -23.10
N TYR A 813 30.66 8.28 -24.04
CA TYR A 813 29.92 9.39 -24.63
C TYR A 813 29.09 10.17 -23.60
N TRP A 814 28.40 9.48 -22.68
CA TRP A 814 27.68 10.13 -21.57
C TRP A 814 28.60 10.72 -20.48
N GLY A 815 29.91 10.81 -20.76
CA GLY A 815 30.90 11.35 -19.85
C GLY A 815 31.20 10.42 -18.68
N GLY A 816 30.86 9.12 -18.78
CA GLY A 816 31.07 8.14 -17.72
C GLY A 816 32.52 8.02 -17.28
N ASN A 817 33.47 8.07 -18.24
CA ASN A 817 34.91 8.06 -17.93
C ASN A 817 35.39 9.30 -17.16
N ASN A 818 34.63 10.41 -17.20
CA ASN A 818 34.93 11.61 -16.41
C ASN A 818 34.39 11.51 -14.97
N VAL A 819 33.47 10.58 -14.72
CA VAL A 819 32.77 10.42 -13.43
C VAL A 819 33.30 9.20 -12.66
N LEU A 820 33.58 8.10 -13.36
CA LEU A 820 34.07 6.86 -12.79
C LEU A 820 35.40 6.47 -13.45
N ASP A 821 36.46 6.42 -12.65
CA ASP A 821 37.78 6.00 -13.10
C ASP A 821 37.87 4.45 -13.13
N ILE A 822 37.56 3.88 -14.28
CA ILE A 822 37.50 2.43 -14.50
C ILE A 822 38.89 1.79 -14.51
N GLU A 823 39.94 2.57 -14.78
CA GLU A 823 41.32 2.10 -14.73
C GLU A 823 41.72 1.64 -13.33
N LYS A 824 41.05 2.14 -12.27
CA LYS A 824 41.28 1.66 -10.91
C LYS A 824 40.83 0.23 -10.68
N LEU A 825 39.99 -0.35 -11.54
CA LEU A 825 39.58 -1.75 -11.39
C LEU A 825 40.74 -2.74 -11.56
N LYS A 826 41.85 -2.33 -12.19
CA LYS A 826 43.06 -3.18 -12.29
C LYS A 826 43.71 -3.48 -10.93
N TYR A 827 43.46 -2.66 -9.90
CA TYR A 827 43.93 -2.95 -8.55
C TYR A 827 43.29 -4.22 -7.96
N PHE A 828 42.16 -4.67 -8.52
CA PHE A 828 41.50 -5.91 -8.14
C PHE A 828 42.02 -7.13 -8.93
N ALA A 829 43.13 -7.00 -9.67
CA ALA A 829 43.69 -8.09 -10.44
C ALA A 829 43.84 -9.38 -9.60
N GLY A 830 43.26 -10.48 -10.10
CA GLY A 830 43.20 -11.76 -9.38
C GLY A 830 41.95 -12.00 -8.52
N LEU A 831 41.09 -11.01 -8.30
CA LEU A 831 39.76 -11.21 -7.69
C LEU A 831 38.87 -11.99 -8.67
N ASN A 832 38.32 -13.12 -8.25
CA ASN A 832 37.52 -14.02 -9.08
C ASN A 832 36.01 -13.79 -8.90
N ILE A 833 35.31 -13.44 -9.98
CA ILE A 833 33.84 -13.40 -10.01
C ILE A 833 33.32 -14.68 -10.67
N LYS A 834 32.34 -15.32 -10.03
CA LYS A 834 31.65 -16.48 -10.58
C LYS A 834 30.31 -16.05 -11.18
N PHE A 835 29.93 -16.58 -12.33
CA PHE A 835 28.62 -16.35 -12.91
C PHE A 835 28.09 -17.57 -13.67
N ASP A 836 26.76 -17.70 -13.70
CA ASP A 836 26.06 -18.76 -14.40
C ASP A 836 26.10 -18.53 -15.92
N ASN A 837 26.62 -19.50 -16.66
CA ASN A 837 26.47 -19.57 -18.12
C ASN A 837 25.51 -20.72 -18.46
N SER A 838 24.42 -20.42 -19.17
CA SER A 838 23.43 -21.43 -19.59
C SER A 838 23.72 -21.85 -21.02
N ARG A 839 24.06 -23.12 -21.21
CA ARG A 839 24.26 -23.71 -22.55
C ARG A 839 23.02 -24.50 -22.92
N ARG A 840 22.44 -24.17 -24.08
CA ARG A 840 21.34 -24.95 -24.64
C ARG A 840 21.90 -26.25 -25.22
N ASN A 841 21.42 -27.37 -24.71
CA ASN A 841 21.74 -28.69 -25.19
C ASN A 841 21.00 -28.98 -26.51
N PRO A 842 21.48 -29.93 -27.33
CA PRO A 842 20.83 -30.33 -28.58
C PRO A 842 19.38 -30.82 -28.40
N ASP A 843 19.04 -31.33 -27.22
CA ASP A 843 17.69 -31.80 -26.85
C ASP A 843 16.74 -30.68 -26.37
N GLY A 844 17.20 -29.43 -26.38
CA GLY A 844 16.44 -28.26 -25.94
C GLY A 844 16.47 -27.99 -24.42
N THR A 845 17.15 -28.83 -23.63
CA THR A 845 17.39 -28.57 -22.21
C THR A 845 18.53 -27.57 -22.00
N PHE A 846 18.67 -27.01 -20.79
CA PHE A 846 19.75 -26.07 -20.46
C PHE A 846 20.67 -26.69 -19.41
N THR A 847 21.98 -26.74 -19.69
CA THR A 847 22.98 -27.04 -18.68
C THR A 847 23.51 -25.75 -18.10
N LYS A 848 23.43 -25.60 -16.78
CA LYS A 848 24.10 -24.51 -16.06
C LYS A 848 25.56 -24.88 -15.82
N VAL A 849 26.48 -24.04 -16.25
CA VAL A 849 27.91 -24.15 -15.96
C VAL A 849 28.33 -22.89 -15.20
N ILE A 850 28.94 -23.06 -14.03
CA ILE A 850 29.53 -21.94 -13.28
C ILE A 850 30.90 -21.66 -13.91
N GLU A 851 31.06 -20.45 -14.45
CA GLU A 851 32.32 -19.98 -15.03
C GLU A 851 32.93 -18.88 -14.12
N ASN A 852 34.26 -18.83 -14.02
CA ASN A 852 34.98 -17.89 -13.17
C ASN A 852 35.88 -16.99 -14.02
N ALA A 853 35.78 -15.67 -13.86
CA ALA A 853 36.67 -14.68 -14.48
C ALA A 853 37.34 -13.82 -13.42
N SER A 854 38.56 -13.37 -13.70
CA SER A 854 39.33 -12.51 -12.79
C SER A 854 39.55 -11.13 -13.40
N PHE A 855 39.60 -10.09 -12.57
CA PHE A 855 40.04 -8.78 -13.04
C PHE A 855 41.47 -8.84 -13.59
N ALA A 856 41.76 -8.04 -14.62
CA ALA A 856 43.01 -7.98 -15.36
C ALA A 856 43.51 -6.54 -15.51
N ASN A 857 44.54 -6.31 -16.34
CA ASN A 857 45.05 -4.96 -16.62
C ASN A 857 44.25 -4.19 -17.68
N ASP A 858 43.19 -4.78 -18.22
CA ASP A 858 42.32 -4.16 -19.22
C ASP A 858 41.09 -3.54 -18.53
N GLY A 859 41.01 -2.20 -18.53
CA GLY A 859 39.92 -1.46 -17.90
C GLY A 859 38.55 -1.76 -18.49
N ASN A 860 38.43 -1.96 -19.81
CA ASN A 860 37.15 -2.25 -20.46
C ASN A 860 36.70 -3.69 -20.16
N PHE A 861 37.64 -4.65 -20.16
CA PHE A 861 37.36 -6.00 -19.68
C PHE A 861 36.86 -6.00 -18.24
N ASN A 862 37.53 -5.26 -17.36
CA ASN A 862 37.14 -5.14 -15.96
C ASN A 862 35.77 -4.48 -15.78
N ARG A 863 35.42 -3.50 -16.61
CA ARG A 863 34.08 -2.90 -16.65
C ARG A 863 33.03 -3.94 -17.02
N MET A 864 33.25 -4.72 -18.07
CA MET A 864 32.35 -5.81 -18.47
C MET A 864 32.18 -6.84 -17.34
N LEU A 865 33.29 -7.19 -16.67
CA LEU A 865 33.28 -8.11 -15.55
C LEU A 865 32.49 -7.57 -14.35
N LEU A 866 32.67 -6.28 -14.01
CA LEU A 866 31.90 -5.59 -12.98
C LEU A 866 30.39 -5.59 -13.30
N VAL A 867 30.02 -5.25 -14.53
CA VAL A 867 28.62 -5.31 -14.99
C VAL A 867 28.05 -6.70 -14.81
N LYS A 868 28.77 -7.76 -15.20
CA LYS A 868 28.33 -9.14 -15.00
C LYS A 868 28.15 -9.50 -13.53
N GLY A 869 29.03 -9.02 -12.66
CA GLY A 869 28.87 -9.17 -11.21
C GLY A 869 27.59 -8.51 -10.70
N LEU A 870 27.29 -7.28 -11.14
CA LEU A 870 26.08 -6.57 -10.75
C LEU A 870 24.80 -7.21 -11.32
N GLU A 871 24.83 -7.69 -12.57
CA GLU A 871 23.74 -8.48 -13.17
C GLU A 871 23.49 -9.76 -12.37
N PHE A 872 24.55 -10.43 -11.91
CA PHE A 872 24.44 -11.62 -11.08
C PHE A 872 23.76 -11.31 -9.74
N VAL A 873 24.17 -10.24 -9.05
CA VAL A 873 23.51 -9.78 -7.81
C VAL A 873 22.04 -9.45 -8.09
N LYS A 874 21.77 -8.69 -9.16
CA LYS A 874 20.42 -8.32 -9.59
C LYS A 874 19.55 -9.52 -9.94
N ASN A 875 20.09 -10.60 -10.50
CA ASN A 875 19.28 -11.75 -10.93
C ASN A 875 19.05 -12.77 -9.80
N ASN A 876 19.87 -12.73 -8.75
CA ASN A 876 19.80 -13.68 -7.63
C ASN A 876 19.14 -13.12 -6.36
N PHE A 877 18.70 -11.86 -6.37
CA PHE A 877 17.93 -11.22 -5.28
C PHE A 877 16.53 -11.82 -5.01
N ARG A 878 16.14 -12.92 -5.67
CA ARG A 878 14.81 -13.56 -5.53
C ARG A 878 14.88 -15.10 -5.46
N ASN A 879 16.08 -15.69 -5.39
CA ASN A 879 16.22 -17.15 -5.45
C ASN A 879 16.38 -17.77 -4.06
N ILE A 880 15.63 -18.84 -3.83
CA ILE A 880 15.43 -19.54 -2.54
C ILE A 880 16.67 -20.29 -2.02
N ILE A 881 17.78 -20.42 -2.76
CA ILE A 881 18.95 -21.18 -2.29
C ILE A 881 20.26 -20.62 -2.89
N MET A 882 21.24 -20.26 -2.06
CA MET A 882 22.68 -20.64 -2.21
C MET A 882 23.55 -20.17 -1.03
N PRO A 883 23.80 -21.03 -0.03
CA PRO A 883 24.79 -20.81 1.04
C PRO A 883 26.29 -20.72 0.65
N PRO A 884 26.82 -21.29 -0.46
CA PRO A 884 28.28 -21.34 -0.63
C PRO A 884 28.92 -20.09 -1.26
N LEU A 885 28.12 -19.22 -1.92
CA LEU A 885 28.66 -18.19 -2.82
C LEU A 885 28.75 -16.78 -2.19
N VAL A 886 27.95 -16.49 -1.17
CA VAL A 886 27.99 -15.21 -0.43
C VAL A 886 29.35 -14.98 0.22
N LYS A 887 30.03 -16.05 0.67
CA LYS A 887 31.41 -16.01 1.19
C LYS A 887 32.50 -15.66 0.16
N THR A 888 32.16 -15.55 -1.13
CA THR A 888 33.12 -15.19 -2.19
C THR A 888 32.96 -13.74 -2.66
N ILE A 889 31.87 -13.06 -2.26
CA ILE A 889 31.55 -11.67 -2.64
C ILE A 889 31.92 -10.70 -1.52
N PHE A 890 31.89 -11.14 -0.26
CA PHE A 890 32.63 -10.54 0.86
C PHE A 890 34.05 -11.12 0.90
#